data_AF-A0A800MR66-F1
#
_entry.id   AF-A0A800MR66-F1
#
_cell.length_a   1.000
_cell.length_b   1.000
_cell.length_c   1.000
_cell.angle_alpha   90.00
_cell.angle_beta   90.00
_cell.angle_gamma   90.00
#
_symmetry.space_group_name_H-M   'P 1'
#
loop_
_entity.id
_entity.type
_entity.pdbx_description
1 polymer ?
#
loop_
_entity_poly.entity_id
_entity_poly.type
_entity_poly.pdbx_seq_one_letter_code
_entity_poly.pdbx_strand_id
1 'polypeptide(L)'
;MDLSQALGISNKESQSVLDQVELHEYINLKLASCGQPICVNDDISGISLTIQDMMRNYLEKSRQLASKRYPVDQRIQEFLDAYLSDLNLDEVPQLPAISFELDRHGIARELSITKGEQTYQSDYVTSYKVDQGVLHNPASDRRTTKGSFHVAAGGLPVAGDKKEVPLQTFAWLLKHAVDSTSELLSIPFCSNESETAQLFASLLLRPTVCPEIPGIDYKKSMEVRFFAPGSLVSNLDFVESIFGNAGNPALPDNDAALDIKHWSGHTGCVILAPHLVKFTKQELGLPHWNDATERERRDEMCWQSPDEFYNDGQAFKITARNDQGVIVTLIADNYFGYCKKEVKTQITYAANLYGLAEEEHAGGALAFCRRNHGEEYGIGSPTRQSGYDFDNVAMQFGDVMDVLPEGYGVDKNYAKLIYVPQDLRMDLNAQTITWIKGRIKHSIRLQPGFVYMQPNGYKIEMEKHPSVDSWYLVGTDPEGTFCHKPSTVSGGGKSEISKSIEDAILYNALFVNDLQQDLDSVQEIFDKDYRERFKPGHAYEDHNPSRSPLSDERSLGSVIKLLSVSSSHTEEYNAWLKAIPPYILALVFVVKRFYRSEWGDSWREYFSVDTVDGAPAHELRMNYRKILASYLRVGFDQNGGWRTFKLRQDFMAAEKIQMEDDISASVVVPKDVIKEFCAQTIPNESIKLIENCEFRLFQRPDDAVIPGYDKQTEFNMAQKGNFLANYEPLDKESLSEVVSDVIKFTKFTEPMHSLLINSVNNAGKYVCSSAHPRIVNGAPSKNPRYLETRADLLDPSRKYFAEMGIRLHRKISLDSPICHPVDSVLTGRRNNPREPGIRPLAVYNPIHFQELPELFMDFVSSLTGKSPSTTGAGSEGALTKGPFNALRTTADLNNALVSFMVTGYAGFSSSAGYIGTNMRVDHDVSLLIPEIWTRLSVEERDPEFMIKNEYLESVEDFDHNGEKVLGSRLGYRITEHFVHDFFGKLFDNPVVVFTDEILKPELQDLDDYVDGINNIVETHQRVAQQYIDDGSIEDACPPMKALLYIMANGEYEGKTVQDPEIRQLFTKESMLASNWYQERLEEKQRKDIMLWQRHLDSIEDYAEQTHSLNGSNPINTQELISIAKDKLAVVSSGDYLNFLRGTIGADLLGPTQSS
;
A
#
# COMPACT_ATOMS: atom_id res chain seq x y z
N MET A 1 -18.29 -11.19 5.64
CA MET A 1 -17.23 -12.07 6.18
C MET A 1 -17.30 -12.02 7.70
N ASP A 2 -17.31 -13.18 8.37
CA ASP A 2 -17.13 -13.24 9.83
C ASP A 2 -15.63 -13.06 10.14
N LEU A 3 -15.25 -11.91 10.70
CA LEU A 3 -13.84 -11.59 11.00
C LEU A 3 -13.23 -12.52 12.04
N SER A 4 -14.05 -13.12 12.93
CA SER A 4 -13.56 -14.07 13.92
C SER A 4 -13.15 -15.38 13.23
N GLN A 5 -14.03 -15.93 12.40
CA GLN A 5 -13.74 -17.18 11.67
C GLN A 5 -12.66 -16.98 10.60
N ALA A 6 -12.65 -15.85 9.89
CA ALA A 6 -11.75 -15.61 8.77
C ALA A 6 -10.35 -15.13 9.20
N LEU A 7 -10.24 -14.33 10.27
CA LEU A 7 -9.01 -13.64 10.66
C LEU A 7 -8.64 -13.79 12.15
N GLY A 8 -9.50 -14.42 12.96
CA GLY A 8 -9.30 -14.51 14.41
C GLY A 8 -9.44 -13.16 15.13
N ILE A 9 -10.15 -12.19 14.55
CA ILE A 9 -10.35 -10.85 15.12
C ILE A 9 -11.80 -10.76 15.61
N SER A 10 -12.00 -10.45 16.90
CA SER A 10 -13.34 -10.29 17.49
C SER A 10 -13.50 -8.94 18.18
N ASN A 11 -14.60 -8.23 17.90
CA ASN A 11 -14.93 -6.92 18.50
C ASN A 11 -15.58 -7.03 19.89
N LYS A 12 -15.74 -8.25 20.41
CA LYS A 12 -16.32 -8.52 21.72
C LYS A 12 -15.34 -9.43 22.45
N GLU A 13 -14.84 -9.00 23.60
CA GLU A 13 -13.94 -9.76 24.49
C GLU A 13 -14.45 -11.17 24.88
N SER A 14 -15.64 -11.59 24.44
CA SER A 14 -16.33 -12.81 24.84
C SER A 14 -16.86 -13.71 23.70
N GLN A 15 -16.59 -13.43 22.41
CA GLN A 15 -16.96 -14.36 21.33
C GLN A 15 -15.77 -15.26 20.93
N SER A 16 -15.87 -16.49 21.42
CA SER A 16 -14.94 -17.62 21.38
C SER A 16 -13.98 -17.69 20.20
N VAL A 17 -12.72 -17.31 20.42
CA VAL A 17 -11.63 -18.18 19.99
C VAL A 17 -11.82 -19.47 20.78
N LEU A 18 -11.98 -20.62 20.10
CA LEU A 18 -12.01 -21.92 20.78
C LEU A 18 -10.83 -21.96 21.77
N ASP A 19 -11.06 -22.39 23.01
CA ASP A 19 -9.92 -22.60 23.91
C ASP A 19 -8.98 -23.64 23.26
N GLN A 20 -7.69 -23.59 23.57
CA GLN A 20 -6.67 -24.41 22.92
C GLN A 20 -7.00 -25.91 22.99
N VAL A 21 -7.65 -26.35 24.08
CA VAL A 21 -8.14 -27.72 24.25
C VAL A 21 -9.19 -28.08 23.21
N GLU A 22 -10.20 -27.23 23.02
CA GLU A 22 -11.27 -27.46 22.04
C GLU A 22 -10.72 -27.46 20.61
N LEU A 23 -9.72 -26.61 20.33
CA LEU A 23 -9.05 -26.57 19.02
C LEU A 23 -8.23 -27.85 18.77
N HIS A 24 -7.55 -28.39 19.77
CA HIS A 24 -6.82 -29.66 19.66
C HIS A 24 -7.75 -30.86 19.47
N GLU A 25 -8.89 -30.89 20.18
CA GLU A 25 -9.93 -31.89 19.95
C GLU A 25 -10.48 -31.82 18.53
N TYR A 26 -10.75 -30.61 18.03
CA TYR A 26 -11.20 -30.39 16.66
C TYR A 26 -10.18 -30.88 15.62
N ILE A 27 -8.90 -30.57 15.81
CA ILE A 27 -7.80 -31.06 14.96
C ILE A 27 -7.78 -32.59 14.92
N ASN A 28 -7.85 -33.24 16.08
CA ASN A 28 -7.86 -34.70 16.17
C ASN A 28 -9.10 -35.32 15.48
N LEU A 29 -10.28 -34.71 15.63
CA LEU A 29 -11.48 -35.16 14.92
C LEU A 29 -11.32 -35.06 13.40
N LYS A 30 -10.71 -33.97 12.91
CA LYS A 30 -10.41 -33.81 11.49
C LYS A 30 -9.39 -34.83 10.99
N LEU A 31 -8.28 -35.04 11.70
CA LEU A 31 -7.30 -36.08 11.37
C LEU A 31 -7.98 -37.46 11.23
N ALA A 32 -8.81 -37.84 12.20
CA ALA A 32 -9.56 -39.09 12.15
C ALA A 32 -10.51 -39.16 10.95
N SER A 33 -11.19 -38.05 10.61
CA SER A 33 -12.09 -37.98 9.45
C SER A 33 -11.37 -38.10 8.10
N CYS A 34 -10.08 -37.76 8.04
CA CYS A 34 -9.20 -37.97 6.88
C CYS A 34 -8.55 -39.38 6.88
N GLY A 35 -8.82 -40.20 7.90
CA GLY A 35 -8.24 -41.53 8.06
C GLY A 35 -6.77 -41.52 8.50
N GLN A 36 -6.31 -40.42 9.10
CA GLN A 36 -4.97 -40.23 9.62
C GLN A 36 -4.89 -40.58 11.11
N PRO A 37 -3.71 -40.95 11.65
CA PRO A 37 -3.52 -41.13 13.08
C PRO A 37 -3.79 -39.82 13.84
N ILE A 38 -4.39 -39.95 15.03
CA ILE A 38 -4.66 -38.82 15.94
C ILE A 38 -3.54 -38.66 16.95
N CYS A 39 -3.37 -37.45 17.48
CA CYS A 39 -2.41 -37.18 18.53
C CYS A 39 -3.05 -37.40 19.91
N VAL A 40 -2.58 -38.40 20.66
CA VAL A 40 -3.21 -38.86 21.91
C VAL A 40 -3.05 -37.77 22.98
N ASN A 41 -4.09 -37.45 23.77
CA ASN A 41 -3.90 -36.74 25.05
C ASN A 41 -3.81 -37.78 26.17
N ASP A 42 -3.05 -37.47 27.21
CA ASP A 42 -3.17 -38.15 28.52
C ASP A 42 -4.61 -38.06 29.10
N ASP A 43 -5.44 -37.14 28.57
CA ASP A 43 -6.82 -36.86 29.00
C ASP A 43 -7.94 -37.21 27.99
N ILE A 44 -7.68 -37.98 26.90
CA ILE A 44 -8.79 -38.47 26.03
C ILE A 44 -9.51 -39.63 26.73
N SER A 45 -10.24 -39.30 27.79
CA SER A 45 -11.34 -40.09 28.34
C SER A 45 -12.70 -39.72 27.69
N GLY A 46 -12.72 -38.71 26.79
CA GLY A 46 -13.94 -38.06 26.31
C GLY A 46 -14.42 -38.35 24.88
N ILE A 47 -13.57 -38.84 23.95
CA ILE A 47 -14.07 -39.24 22.62
C ILE A 47 -14.76 -40.61 22.79
N SER A 48 -16.08 -40.59 23.03
CA SER A 48 -16.89 -41.80 23.13
C SER A 48 -16.63 -42.72 21.94
N LEU A 49 -16.58 -44.04 22.17
CA LEU A 49 -16.51 -45.07 21.12
C LEU A 49 -17.53 -44.81 20.00
N THR A 50 -18.68 -44.22 20.34
CA THR A 50 -19.72 -43.80 19.40
C THR A 50 -19.23 -42.77 18.37
N ILE A 51 -18.43 -41.78 18.79
CA ILE A 51 -17.88 -40.75 17.89
C ILE A 51 -16.85 -41.38 16.95
N GLN A 52 -16.01 -42.29 17.45
CA GLN A 52 -15.05 -43.01 16.62
C GLN A 52 -15.74 -43.90 15.57
N ASP A 53 -16.80 -44.61 15.94
CA ASP A 53 -17.59 -45.43 15.02
C ASP A 53 -18.33 -44.57 13.97
N MET A 54 -18.86 -43.40 14.38
CA MET A 54 -19.43 -42.44 13.45
C MET A 54 -18.40 -41.89 12.46
N MET A 55 -17.18 -41.58 12.93
CA MET A 55 -16.09 -41.10 12.07
C MET A 55 -15.59 -42.18 11.11
N ARG A 56 -15.47 -43.44 11.54
CA ARG A 56 -15.13 -44.56 10.64
C ARG A 56 -16.23 -44.79 9.60
N ASN A 57 -17.49 -44.69 10.00
CA ASN A 57 -18.62 -44.78 9.06
C ASN A 57 -18.60 -43.62 8.05
N TYR A 58 -18.33 -42.41 8.51
CA TYR A 58 -18.14 -41.24 7.66
C TYR A 58 -16.97 -41.44 6.67
N LEU A 59 -15.82 -41.93 7.15
CA LEU A 59 -14.65 -42.24 6.32
C LEU A 59 -14.97 -43.27 5.23
N GLU A 60 -15.62 -44.38 5.57
CA GLU A 60 -15.99 -45.42 4.60
C GLU A 60 -17.00 -44.92 3.57
N LYS A 61 -17.96 -44.08 3.98
CA LYS A 61 -18.86 -43.38 3.05
C LYS A 61 -18.10 -42.38 2.17
N SER A 62 -17.14 -41.64 2.73
CA SER A 62 -16.29 -40.71 1.99
C SER A 62 -15.43 -41.44 0.96
N ARG A 63 -14.89 -42.62 1.29
CA ARG A 63 -14.15 -43.48 0.35
C ARG A 63 -15.04 -43.99 -0.79
N GLN A 64 -16.30 -44.32 -0.52
CA GLN A 64 -17.27 -44.68 -1.55
C GLN A 64 -17.65 -43.50 -2.46
N LEU A 65 -17.49 -42.27 -1.96
CA LEU A 65 -17.76 -41.02 -2.68
C LEU A 65 -16.48 -40.36 -3.23
N ALA A 66 -15.31 -40.99 -3.09
CA ALA A 66 -13.99 -40.41 -3.39
C ALA A 66 -13.79 -40.00 -4.85
N SER A 67 -14.70 -40.37 -5.75
CA SER A 67 -14.74 -39.90 -7.13
C SER A 67 -15.21 -38.44 -7.28
N LYS A 68 -15.79 -37.81 -6.24
CA LYS A 68 -16.31 -36.44 -6.31
C LYS A 68 -15.36 -35.46 -5.60
N ARG A 69 -14.77 -34.54 -6.36
CA ARG A 69 -13.92 -33.45 -5.86
C ARG A 69 -14.74 -32.29 -5.31
N TYR A 70 -14.10 -31.42 -4.54
CA TYR A 70 -14.67 -30.11 -4.23
C TYR A 70 -14.87 -29.31 -5.53
N PRO A 71 -15.90 -28.45 -5.62
CA PRO A 71 -16.18 -27.71 -6.86
C PRO A 71 -14.96 -26.94 -7.40
N VAL A 72 -14.22 -26.29 -6.51
CA VAL A 72 -12.99 -25.58 -6.87
C VAL A 72 -11.88 -26.53 -7.37
N ASP A 73 -11.69 -27.66 -6.71
CA ASP A 73 -10.67 -28.65 -7.09
C ASP A 73 -11.04 -29.33 -8.42
N GLN A 74 -12.35 -29.49 -8.68
CA GLN A 74 -12.88 -30.00 -9.95
C GLN A 74 -12.58 -29.05 -11.09
N ARG A 75 -12.85 -27.75 -10.94
CA ARG A 75 -12.51 -26.71 -11.95
C ARG A 75 -11.01 -26.70 -12.28
N ILE A 76 -10.17 -26.86 -11.26
CA ILE A 76 -8.71 -26.92 -11.45
C ILE A 76 -8.30 -28.21 -12.19
N GLN A 77 -8.85 -29.36 -11.80
CA GLN A 77 -8.52 -30.63 -12.46
C GLN A 77 -9.00 -30.66 -13.92
N GLU A 78 -10.19 -30.14 -14.21
CA GLU A 78 -10.71 -30.02 -15.59
C GLU A 78 -9.80 -29.17 -16.47
N PHE A 79 -9.28 -28.05 -15.91
CA PHE A 79 -8.26 -27.26 -16.60
C PHE A 79 -6.98 -28.07 -16.83
N LEU A 80 -6.45 -28.77 -15.83
CA LEU A 80 -5.22 -29.56 -15.98
C LEU A 80 -5.38 -30.70 -17.01
N ASP A 81 -6.51 -31.39 -16.99
CA ASP A 81 -6.84 -32.47 -17.92
C ASP A 81 -6.92 -31.95 -19.36
N ALA A 82 -7.54 -30.77 -19.56
CA ALA A 82 -7.61 -30.11 -20.86
C ALA A 82 -6.26 -29.53 -21.31
N TYR A 83 -5.50 -28.89 -20.40
CA TYR A 83 -4.24 -28.23 -20.69
C TYR A 83 -3.13 -29.23 -21.07
N LEU A 84 -3.22 -30.46 -20.55
CA LEU A 84 -2.24 -31.53 -20.78
C LEU A 84 -2.70 -32.58 -21.80
N SER A 85 -3.85 -32.39 -22.45
CA SER A 85 -4.44 -33.40 -23.35
C SER A 85 -3.54 -33.80 -24.52
N ASP A 86 -2.70 -32.88 -24.99
CA ASP A 86 -1.83 -33.08 -26.15
C ASP A 86 -0.62 -33.98 -25.87
N LEU A 87 -0.29 -34.20 -24.60
CA LEU A 87 0.93 -34.93 -24.20
C LEU A 87 0.81 -36.47 -24.28
N ASN A 88 -0.37 -37.02 -24.58
CA ASN A 88 -0.63 -38.47 -24.58
C ASN A 88 -0.07 -39.18 -23.33
N LEU A 89 -0.25 -38.58 -22.15
CA LEU A 89 0.22 -39.15 -20.89
C LEU A 89 -0.58 -40.42 -20.55
N ASP A 90 0.08 -41.43 -19.96
CA ASP A 90 -0.61 -42.62 -19.44
C ASP A 90 -1.66 -42.25 -18.38
N GLU A 91 -1.33 -41.25 -17.55
CA GLU A 91 -2.21 -40.66 -16.55
C GLU A 91 -1.84 -39.19 -16.33
N VAL A 92 -2.84 -38.31 -16.36
CA VAL A 92 -2.67 -36.89 -16.03
C VAL A 92 -2.48 -36.76 -14.51
N PRO A 93 -1.51 -35.98 -14.01
CA PRO A 93 -1.36 -35.76 -12.57
C PRO A 93 -2.64 -35.26 -11.92
N GLN A 94 -3.04 -35.91 -10.82
CA GLN A 94 -4.27 -35.60 -10.10
C GLN A 94 -3.98 -34.79 -8.84
N LEU A 95 -4.81 -33.78 -8.55
CA LEU A 95 -4.74 -33.06 -7.28
C LEU A 95 -4.97 -34.01 -6.08
N PRO A 96 -4.42 -33.68 -4.89
CA PRO A 96 -4.65 -34.48 -3.69
C PRO A 96 -6.15 -34.67 -3.40
N ALA A 97 -6.64 -35.91 -3.45
CA ALA A 97 -8.06 -36.22 -3.26
C ALA A 97 -8.53 -36.07 -1.80
N ILE A 98 -7.62 -36.26 -0.84
CA ILE A 98 -7.86 -36.06 0.59
C ILE A 98 -6.76 -35.15 1.12
N SER A 99 -7.15 -34.03 1.73
CA SER A 99 -6.25 -33.09 2.40
C SER A 99 -6.82 -32.70 3.77
N PHE A 100 -5.96 -32.21 4.67
CA PHE A 100 -6.39 -31.56 5.89
C PHE A 100 -6.91 -30.15 5.53
N GLU A 101 -8.23 -30.00 5.46
CA GLU A 101 -8.85 -28.71 5.17
C GLU A 101 -8.76 -27.75 6.35
N LEU A 102 -8.34 -26.53 6.07
CA LEU A 102 -8.35 -25.41 7.00
C LEU A 102 -9.61 -24.58 6.75
N ASP A 103 -10.64 -24.78 7.57
CA ASP A 103 -11.97 -24.17 7.42
C ASP A 103 -12.26 -23.03 8.41
N ARG A 104 -11.27 -22.70 9.24
CA ARG A 104 -11.29 -21.56 10.16
C ARG A 104 -9.88 -21.15 10.57
N HIS A 105 -9.75 -19.87 10.87
CA HIS A 105 -8.53 -19.25 11.36
C HIS A 105 -8.03 -19.89 12.66
N GLY A 106 -6.71 -20.06 12.74
CA GLY A 106 -6.00 -20.54 13.93
C GLY A 106 -5.65 -22.03 13.91
N ILE A 107 -6.33 -22.85 13.10
CA ILE A 107 -5.98 -24.27 12.97
C ILE A 107 -4.58 -24.42 12.37
N ALA A 108 -4.28 -23.70 11.29
CA ALA A 108 -2.97 -23.78 10.62
C ALA A 108 -1.82 -23.43 11.57
N ARG A 109 -2.04 -22.43 12.43
CA ARG A 109 -1.07 -22.01 13.45
C ARG A 109 -0.79 -23.12 14.46
N GLU A 110 -1.83 -23.73 15.04
CA GLU A 110 -1.64 -24.85 15.98
C GLU A 110 -1.01 -26.07 15.29
N LEU A 111 -1.33 -26.32 14.02
CA LEU A 111 -0.72 -27.42 13.26
C LEU A 111 0.78 -27.23 12.98
N SER A 112 1.28 -25.99 13.05
CA SER A 112 2.64 -25.62 12.64
C SER A 112 3.72 -25.95 13.67
N ILE A 113 3.34 -26.38 14.87
CA ILE A 113 4.25 -26.67 15.99
C ILE A 113 3.82 -27.97 16.63
N THR A 114 4.80 -28.75 17.09
CA THR A 114 4.57 -30.00 17.80
C THR A 114 3.72 -29.77 19.06
N LYS A 115 2.69 -30.59 19.22
CA LYS A 115 1.79 -30.50 20.37
C LYS A 115 2.57 -30.73 21.66
N GLY A 116 2.31 -29.88 22.67
CA GLY A 116 2.99 -29.93 23.97
C GLY A 116 4.38 -29.30 23.97
N GLU A 117 4.99 -29.10 22.81
CA GLU A 117 6.33 -28.50 22.68
C GLU A 117 6.26 -27.01 22.35
N GLN A 118 7.42 -26.35 22.48
CA GLN A 118 7.62 -24.96 22.10
C GLN A 118 8.30 -24.80 20.74
N THR A 119 8.80 -25.89 20.16
CA THR A 119 9.57 -25.88 18.92
C THR A 119 9.17 -27.00 17.98
N TYR A 120 9.42 -26.79 16.69
CA TYR A 120 9.40 -27.82 15.66
C TYR A 120 10.55 -27.53 14.69
N GLN A 121 11.18 -28.57 14.16
CA GLN A 121 12.30 -28.45 13.23
C GLN A 121 12.20 -29.50 12.13
N SER A 122 12.45 -29.05 10.89
CA SER A 122 12.69 -29.89 9.71
C SER A 122 13.81 -29.29 8.86
N ASP A 123 14.15 -29.94 7.75
CA ASP A 123 15.07 -29.40 6.74
C ASP A 123 14.56 -28.09 6.10
N TYR A 124 13.26 -27.82 6.18
CA TYR A 124 12.61 -26.70 5.48
C TYR A 124 12.28 -25.53 6.40
N VAL A 125 11.96 -25.78 7.67
CA VAL A 125 11.55 -24.72 8.60
C VAL A 125 11.86 -25.09 10.05
N THR A 126 12.28 -24.08 10.81
CA THR A 126 12.31 -24.15 12.27
C THR A 126 11.27 -23.18 12.84
N SER A 127 10.34 -23.71 13.62
CA SER A 127 9.20 -22.98 14.18
C SER A 127 9.31 -22.92 15.70
N TYR A 128 8.89 -21.79 16.30
CA TYR A 128 8.92 -21.54 17.73
C TYR A 128 7.61 -20.91 18.19
N LYS A 129 7.09 -21.36 19.34
CA LYS A 129 6.14 -20.58 20.13
C LYS A 129 6.92 -19.50 20.86
N VAL A 130 6.51 -18.26 20.67
CA VAL A 130 7.10 -17.11 21.35
C VAL A 130 6.03 -16.40 22.18
N ASP A 131 6.42 -15.67 23.23
CA ASP A 131 5.47 -15.02 24.14
C ASP A 131 4.50 -14.07 23.43
N GLN A 132 4.93 -13.48 22.31
CA GLN A 132 4.10 -12.61 21.47
C GLN A 132 3.34 -13.32 20.33
N GLY A 133 3.49 -14.63 20.12
CA GLY A 133 2.87 -15.35 19.00
C GLY A 133 3.68 -16.55 18.48
N VAL A 134 3.95 -16.59 17.19
CA VAL A 134 4.74 -17.65 16.53
C VAL A 134 5.88 -17.05 15.71
N LEU A 135 7.03 -17.73 15.73
CA LEU A 135 8.19 -17.42 14.90
C LEU A 135 8.46 -18.60 13.97
N HIS A 136 8.63 -18.31 12.68
CA HIS A 136 9.02 -19.30 11.67
C HIS A 136 10.26 -18.84 10.92
N ASN A 137 11.32 -19.64 10.99
CA ASN A 137 12.58 -19.43 10.29
C ASN A 137 12.71 -20.50 9.18
N PRO A 138 12.30 -20.20 7.93
CA PRO A 138 12.44 -21.12 6.79
C PRO A 138 13.92 -21.33 6.39
N ALA A 139 14.21 -22.35 5.60
CA ALA A 139 15.56 -22.66 5.12
C ALA A 139 16.19 -21.44 4.41
N SER A 140 15.46 -20.85 3.45
CA SER A 140 15.81 -19.60 2.77
C SER A 140 15.27 -18.40 3.56
N ASP A 141 16.12 -17.44 3.92
CA ASP A 141 15.69 -16.24 4.68
C ASP A 141 15.08 -15.14 3.79
N ARG A 142 15.13 -15.28 2.46
CA ARG A 142 14.65 -14.27 1.50
C ARG A 142 14.30 -14.88 0.15
N ARG A 143 13.53 -14.12 -0.62
CA ARG A 143 13.15 -14.45 -2.00
C ARG A 143 14.26 -14.10 -3.00
N THR A 144 14.40 -14.94 -4.02
CA THR A 144 15.17 -14.66 -5.24
C THR A 144 14.22 -14.26 -6.36
N THR A 145 14.62 -13.31 -7.21
CA THR A 145 13.81 -12.88 -8.37
C THR A 145 14.44 -13.28 -9.69
N LYS A 146 15.76 -13.15 -9.81
CA LYS A 146 16.51 -13.49 -11.03
C LYS A 146 16.31 -14.96 -11.39
N GLY A 147 15.77 -15.21 -12.59
CA GLY A 147 15.58 -16.56 -13.14
C GLY A 147 14.59 -17.43 -12.36
N SER A 148 13.75 -16.84 -11.50
CA SER A 148 12.87 -17.61 -10.59
C SER A 148 11.43 -17.79 -11.09
N PHE A 149 11.02 -17.08 -12.15
CA PHE A 149 9.64 -17.11 -12.64
C PHE A 149 9.57 -17.78 -14.02
N HIS A 150 9.01 -18.98 -14.00
CA HIS A 150 8.81 -19.82 -15.18
C HIS A 150 7.33 -19.88 -15.56
N VAL A 151 7.05 -20.08 -16.84
CA VAL A 151 5.69 -20.19 -17.36
C VAL A 151 5.63 -21.36 -18.34
N ALA A 152 4.68 -22.27 -18.15
CA ALA A 152 4.47 -23.40 -19.04
C ALA A 152 3.94 -22.93 -20.41
N ALA A 153 4.47 -23.50 -21.49
CA ALA A 153 3.93 -23.36 -22.83
C ALA A 153 2.51 -23.99 -22.94
N GLY A 154 1.83 -23.82 -24.07
CA GLY A 154 0.52 -24.44 -24.35
C GLY A 154 -0.71 -23.60 -23.95
N GLY A 155 -0.50 -22.40 -23.39
CA GLY A 155 -1.57 -21.47 -23.01
C GLY A 155 -1.42 -20.10 -23.65
N LEU A 156 -1.70 -19.04 -22.88
CA LEU A 156 -1.45 -17.66 -23.33
C LEU A 156 0.05 -17.44 -23.62
N PRO A 157 0.42 -16.52 -24.54
CA PRO A 157 1.82 -16.26 -24.87
C PRO A 157 2.70 -15.96 -23.65
N VAL A 158 3.96 -16.42 -23.66
CA VAL A 158 4.92 -16.20 -22.56
C VAL A 158 5.72 -14.93 -22.81
N ALA A 159 5.86 -14.09 -21.78
CA ALA A 159 6.66 -12.87 -21.86
C ALA A 159 8.15 -13.17 -22.00
N GLY A 160 8.88 -12.31 -22.70
CA GLY A 160 10.31 -12.47 -23.01
C GLY A 160 11.21 -12.49 -21.78
N ASP A 161 10.77 -11.89 -20.67
CA ASP A 161 11.50 -11.82 -19.40
C ASP A 161 11.28 -13.05 -18.49
N LYS A 162 10.39 -13.98 -18.88
CA LYS A 162 10.13 -15.24 -18.17
C LYS A 162 10.85 -16.41 -18.85
N LYS A 163 11.12 -17.48 -18.10
CA LYS A 163 11.55 -18.75 -18.69
C LYS A 163 10.34 -19.53 -19.18
N GLU A 164 10.26 -19.79 -20.48
CA GLU A 164 9.21 -20.62 -21.09
C GLU A 164 9.56 -22.10 -20.94
N VAL A 165 8.65 -22.88 -20.35
CA VAL A 165 8.90 -24.29 -20.02
C VAL A 165 8.06 -25.21 -20.91
N PRO A 166 8.65 -26.24 -21.53
CA PRO A 166 7.91 -27.23 -22.30
C PRO A 166 6.77 -27.85 -21.49
N LEU A 167 5.64 -28.09 -22.16
CA LEU A 167 4.43 -28.62 -21.52
C LEU A 167 4.69 -29.96 -20.81
N GLN A 168 5.49 -30.84 -21.42
CA GLN A 168 5.88 -32.12 -20.84
C GLN A 168 6.66 -31.96 -19.53
N THR A 169 7.58 -31.00 -19.48
CA THR A 169 8.36 -30.70 -18.27
C THR A 169 7.45 -30.17 -17.15
N PHE A 170 6.46 -29.33 -17.46
CA PHE A 170 5.47 -28.92 -16.47
C PHE A 170 4.66 -30.12 -15.94
N ALA A 171 4.24 -31.04 -16.80
CA ALA A 171 3.52 -32.24 -16.37
C ALA A 171 4.35 -33.11 -15.39
N TRP A 172 5.64 -33.29 -15.66
CA TRP A 172 6.56 -34.00 -14.75
C TRP A 172 6.74 -33.26 -13.42
N LEU A 173 6.93 -31.94 -13.45
CA LEU A 173 7.04 -31.11 -12.25
C LEU A 173 5.75 -31.18 -11.42
N LEU A 174 4.58 -31.11 -12.04
CA LEU A 174 3.28 -31.24 -11.38
C LEU A 174 3.12 -32.62 -10.75
N LYS A 175 3.48 -33.69 -11.47
CA LYS A 175 3.47 -35.06 -10.93
C LYS A 175 4.33 -35.16 -9.67
N HIS A 176 5.57 -34.67 -9.73
CA HIS A 176 6.46 -34.70 -8.56
C HIS A 176 6.02 -33.77 -7.44
N ALA A 177 5.29 -32.69 -7.74
CA ALA A 177 4.73 -31.81 -6.72
C ALA A 177 3.64 -32.49 -5.90
N VAL A 178 2.75 -33.25 -6.55
CA VAL A 178 1.66 -33.99 -5.88
C VAL A 178 2.14 -35.30 -5.25
N ASP A 179 3.11 -35.99 -5.86
CA ASP A 179 3.76 -37.20 -5.33
C ASP A 179 4.88 -36.84 -4.33
N SER A 180 4.49 -36.21 -3.22
CA SER A 180 5.43 -35.70 -2.21
C SER A 180 6.02 -36.79 -1.31
N THR A 181 7.10 -36.49 -0.59
CA THR A 181 7.75 -37.43 0.34
C THR A 181 7.01 -37.52 1.67
N SER A 182 7.10 -38.67 2.35
CA SER A 182 6.50 -38.88 3.67
C SER A 182 6.97 -37.86 4.71
N GLU A 183 8.24 -37.48 4.66
CA GLU A 183 8.82 -36.44 5.51
C GLU A 183 8.15 -35.08 5.29
N LEU A 184 7.97 -34.67 4.04
CA LEU A 184 7.37 -33.37 3.71
C LEU A 184 5.87 -33.34 4.03
N LEU A 185 5.19 -34.48 3.86
CA LEU A 185 3.78 -34.66 4.20
C LEU A 185 3.51 -34.72 5.71
N SER A 186 4.52 -34.92 6.54
CA SER A 186 4.35 -35.09 7.99
C SER A 186 3.84 -33.82 8.67
N ILE A 187 2.74 -33.92 9.41
CA ILE A 187 2.11 -32.79 10.14
C ILE A 187 2.88 -32.51 11.43
N PRO A 188 3.40 -31.28 11.66
CA PRO A 188 4.22 -30.94 12.83
C PRO A 188 3.54 -31.25 14.17
N PHE A 189 2.23 -30.96 14.29
CA PHE A 189 1.42 -31.24 15.48
C PHE A 189 1.55 -32.68 15.99
N CYS A 190 1.72 -33.66 15.10
CA CYS A 190 1.79 -35.09 15.39
C CYS A 190 3.22 -35.64 15.47
N SER A 191 4.26 -34.80 15.45
CA SER A 191 5.65 -35.25 15.27
C SER A 191 6.20 -36.12 16.42
N ASN A 192 5.60 -36.05 17.61
CA ASN A 192 5.98 -36.87 18.76
C ASN A 192 5.26 -38.23 18.81
N GLU A 193 4.30 -38.49 17.92
CA GLU A 193 3.57 -39.75 17.88
C GLU A 193 4.38 -40.86 17.21
N SER A 194 4.13 -42.12 17.59
CA SER A 194 4.77 -43.27 16.96
C SER A 194 4.38 -43.44 15.49
N GLU A 195 3.17 -43.00 15.13
CA GLU A 195 2.68 -42.90 13.75
C GLU A 195 2.27 -41.45 13.50
N THR A 196 3.07 -40.71 12.73
CA THR A 196 2.79 -39.31 12.37
C THR A 196 1.77 -39.22 11.24
N ALA A 197 0.81 -38.30 11.35
CA ALA A 197 -0.12 -38.00 10.26
C ALA A 197 0.64 -37.44 9.05
N GLN A 198 0.36 -37.98 7.86
CA GLN A 198 1.05 -37.64 6.60
C GLN A 198 0.03 -37.35 5.51
N LEU A 199 -0.16 -36.05 5.21
CA LEU A 199 -1.06 -35.58 4.16
C LEU A 199 -0.77 -34.13 3.80
N PHE A 200 -1.31 -33.67 2.68
CA PHE A 200 -1.38 -32.25 2.36
C PHE A 200 -2.35 -31.55 3.31
N ALA A 201 -2.00 -30.35 3.75
CA ALA A 201 -2.94 -29.36 4.27
C ALA A 201 -3.41 -28.46 3.12
N SER A 202 -4.60 -27.87 3.27
CA SER A 202 -5.18 -27.08 2.19
C SER A 202 -6.10 -25.96 2.68
N LEU A 203 -6.11 -24.85 1.96
CA LEU A 203 -6.87 -23.63 2.29
C LEU A 203 -7.65 -23.11 1.07
N LEU A 204 -8.82 -22.49 1.31
CA LEU A 204 -9.56 -21.73 0.32
C LEU A 204 -9.47 -20.23 0.67
N LEU A 205 -9.11 -19.42 -0.32
CA LEU A 205 -9.04 -17.95 -0.23
C LEU A 205 -10.02 -17.32 -1.24
N ARG A 206 -10.51 -16.11 -0.92
CA ARG A 206 -11.34 -15.30 -1.82
C ARG A 206 -10.78 -13.87 -2.00
N PRO A 207 -9.55 -13.71 -2.55
CA PRO A 207 -8.92 -12.40 -2.68
C PRO A 207 -9.69 -11.50 -3.67
N THR A 208 -9.77 -10.20 -3.34
CA THR A 208 -10.41 -9.18 -4.18
C THR A 208 -9.69 -9.03 -5.52
N VAL A 209 -10.48 -8.91 -6.60
CA VAL A 209 -10.03 -8.67 -7.98
C VAL A 209 -10.52 -7.33 -8.50
N CYS A 210 -11.77 -6.97 -8.20
CA CYS A 210 -12.36 -5.69 -8.56
C CYS A 210 -13.08 -5.13 -7.33
N PRO A 211 -12.81 -3.88 -6.90
CA PRO A 211 -13.54 -3.23 -5.82
C PRO A 211 -15.04 -3.14 -6.11
N GLU A 212 -15.83 -2.87 -5.06
CA GLU A 212 -17.23 -2.53 -5.22
C GLU A 212 -17.39 -1.23 -6.04
N ILE A 213 -18.41 -1.19 -6.90
CA ILE A 213 -18.87 0.03 -7.57
C ILE A 213 -20.23 0.40 -6.95
N PRO A 214 -20.27 1.35 -6.01
CA PRO A 214 -21.46 1.57 -5.20
C PRO A 214 -22.70 1.88 -6.03
N GLY A 215 -23.79 1.15 -5.74
CA GLY A 215 -25.06 1.25 -6.46
C GLY A 215 -25.11 0.56 -7.83
N ILE A 216 -24.03 -0.08 -8.29
CA ILE A 216 -23.91 -0.64 -9.65
C ILE A 216 -23.53 -2.11 -9.64
N ASP A 217 -22.42 -2.45 -8.98
CA ASP A 217 -21.96 -3.83 -8.91
C ASP A 217 -21.21 -4.11 -7.61
N TYR A 218 -21.30 -5.35 -7.18
CA TYR A 218 -20.64 -5.85 -5.98
C TYR A 218 -19.15 -6.01 -6.22
N LYS A 219 -18.38 -5.95 -5.13
CA LYS A 219 -16.98 -6.36 -5.12
C LYS A 219 -16.83 -7.76 -5.73
N LYS A 220 -15.85 -7.93 -6.62
CA LYS A 220 -15.51 -9.22 -7.22
C LYS A 220 -14.22 -9.78 -6.61
N SER A 221 -14.21 -11.08 -6.44
CA SER A 221 -13.12 -11.90 -5.91
C SER A 221 -12.89 -13.09 -6.82
N MET A 222 -11.65 -13.53 -6.96
CA MET A 222 -11.40 -14.89 -7.45
C MET A 222 -11.43 -15.86 -6.27
N GLU A 223 -11.44 -17.17 -6.56
CA GLU A 223 -11.15 -18.19 -5.56
C GLU A 223 -9.73 -18.74 -5.78
N VAL A 224 -9.00 -18.99 -4.69
CA VAL A 224 -7.66 -19.60 -4.76
C VAL A 224 -7.61 -20.79 -3.83
N ARG A 225 -7.23 -21.94 -4.40
CA ARG A 225 -6.98 -23.18 -3.69
C ARG A 225 -5.50 -23.34 -3.40
N PHE A 226 -5.13 -23.34 -2.12
CA PHE A 226 -3.74 -23.44 -1.69
C PHE A 226 -3.47 -24.81 -1.08
N PHE A 227 -2.51 -25.55 -1.62
CA PHE A 227 -2.04 -26.84 -1.12
C PHE A 227 -0.62 -26.72 -0.61
N ALA A 228 -0.38 -27.23 0.59
CA ALA A 228 0.95 -27.36 1.16
C ALA A 228 1.11 -28.75 1.79
N PRO A 229 2.23 -29.44 1.60
CA PRO A 229 2.58 -30.60 2.41
C PRO A 229 2.49 -30.27 3.91
N GLY A 230 2.12 -31.25 4.74
CA GLY A 230 1.86 -31.03 6.16
C GLY A 230 2.95 -30.27 6.94
N SER A 231 4.22 -30.53 6.62
CA SER A 231 5.37 -29.87 7.27
C SER A 231 5.47 -28.36 7.00
N LEU A 232 4.75 -27.88 5.98
CA LEU A 232 4.73 -26.49 5.51
C LEU A 232 3.41 -25.78 5.83
N VAL A 233 2.61 -26.30 6.78
CA VAL A 233 1.32 -25.70 7.16
C VAL A 233 1.44 -24.26 7.71
N SER A 234 2.63 -23.85 8.17
CA SER A 234 2.91 -22.45 8.55
C SER A 234 2.78 -21.48 7.37
N ASN A 235 3.01 -21.94 6.13
CA ASN A 235 2.75 -21.14 4.94
C ASN A 235 1.25 -20.89 4.73
N LEU A 236 0.39 -21.83 5.16
CA LEU A 236 -1.07 -21.65 5.11
C LEU A 236 -1.56 -20.70 6.21
N ASP A 237 -1.02 -20.76 7.44
CA ASP A 237 -1.28 -19.73 8.48
C ASP A 237 -0.91 -18.34 7.96
N PHE A 238 0.24 -18.24 7.27
CA PHE A 238 0.70 -16.99 6.68
C PHE A 238 -0.28 -16.39 5.67
N VAL A 239 -0.72 -17.15 4.64
CA VAL A 239 -1.64 -16.61 3.62
C VAL A 239 -3.07 -16.47 4.14
N GLU A 240 -3.51 -17.34 5.06
CA GLU A 240 -4.78 -17.21 5.78
C GLU A 240 -4.83 -15.89 6.55
N SER A 241 -3.74 -15.56 7.23
CA SER A 241 -3.60 -14.32 8.00
C SER A 241 -3.67 -13.05 7.14
N ILE A 242 -3.22 -13.12 5.88
CA ILE A 242 -3.20 -11.97 4.97
C ILE A 242 -4.55 -11.81 4.24
N PHE A 243 -5.10 -12.91 3.70
CA PHE A 243 -6.23 -12.86 2.76
C PHE A 243 -7.55 -13.38 3.34
N GLY A 244 -7.53 -13.94 4.55
CA GLY A 244 -8.69 -14.49 5.26
C GLY A 244 -9.05 -15.92 4.84
N ASN A 245 -9.58 -16.69 5.79
CA ASN A 245 -10.10 -18.03 5.54
C ASN A 245 -11.49 -17.96 4.88
N ALA A 246 -11.68 -18.62 3.72
CA ALA A 246 -12.96 -18.63 3.00
C ALA A 246 -13.86 -19.85 3.34
N GLY A 247 -13.52 -20.61 4.38
CA GLY A 247 -14.30 -21.71 4.90
C GLY A 247 -14.04 -23.05 4.22
N ASN A 248 -14.95 -24.00 4.47
CA ASN A 248 -14.87 -25.35 3.93
C ASN A 248 -15.31 -25.38 2.45
N PRO A 249 -14.43 -25.77 1.50
CA PRO A 249 -14.73 -25.80 0.06
C PRO A 249 -15.78 -26.84 -0.36
N ALA A 250 -16.13 -27.80 0.52
CA ALA A 250 -17.19 -28.77 0.27
C ALA A 250 -18.61 -28.18 0.42
N LEU A 251 -18.74 -27.05 1.11
CA LEU A 251 -20.04 -26.43 1.37
C LEU A 251 -20.49 -25.59 0.16
N PRO A 252 -21.76 -25.72 -0.27
CA PRO A 252 -22.30 -24.90 -1.36
C PRO A 252 -22.17 -23.40 -1.12
N ASP A 253 -22.27 -22.95 0.14
CA ASP A 253 -22.12 -21.53 0.51
C ASP A 253 -20.72 -20.96 0.18
N ASN A 254 -19.72 -21.83 0.05
CA ASN A 254 -18.34 -21.46 -0.27
C ASN A 254 -17.95 -21.79 -1.72
N ASP A 255 -18.87 -22.35 -2.52
CA ASP A 255 -18.64 -22.56 -3.96
C ASP A 255 -18.78 -21.23 -4.71
N ALA A 256 -17.68 -20.73 -5.26
CA ALA A 256 -17.67 -19.45 -5.98
C ALA A 256 -18.62 -19.43 -7.18
N ALA A 257 -18.89 -20.58 -7.81
CA ALA A 257 -19.82 -20.66 -8.94
C ALA A 257 -21.27 -20.33 -8.55
N LEU A 258 -21.64 -20.54 -7.29
CA LEU A 258 -22.97 -20.23 -6.75
C LEU A 258 -23.06 -18.82 -6.15
N ASP A 259 -21.91 -18.19 -5.88
CA ASP A 259 -21.80 -16.79 -5.46
C ASP A 259 -21.67 -15.85 -6.67
N ILE A 260 -22.75 -15.79 -7.47
CA ILE A 260 -22.84 -15.00 -8.71
C ILE A 260 -22.64 -13.48 -8.49
N LYS A 261 -22.75 -13.02 -7.24
CA LYS A 261 -22.57 -11.61 -6.90
C LYS A 261 -21.10 -11.25 -6.79
N HIS A 262 -20.27 -12.12 -6.23
CA HIS A 262 -18.89 -11.75 -5.88
C HIS A 262 -17.81 -12.58 -6.55
N TRP A 263 -18.13 -13.62 -7.33
CA TRP A 263 -17.09 -14.34 -8.08
C TRP A 263 -16.75 -13.63 -9.40
N SER A 264 -15.46 -13.50 -9.71
CA SER A 264 -14.98 -12.92 -10.97
C SER A 264 -14.98 -13.92 -12.14
N GLY A 265 -15.29 -15.19 -11.89
CA GLY A 265 -15.21 -16.28 -12.89
C GLY A 265 -13.85 -16.97 -12.98
N HIS A 266 -12.90 -16.60 -12.12
CA HIS A 266 -11.51 -17.07 -12.16
C HIS A 266 -11.17 -17.95 -10.96
N THR A 267 -10.34 -18.96 -11.19
CA THR A 267 -9.89 -19.94 -10.20
C THR A 267 -8.37 -20.03 -10.18
N GLY A 268 -7.78 -19.99 -9.00
CA GLY A 268 -6.35 -20.13 -8.78
C GLY A 268 -6.00 -21.41 -8.02
N CYS A 269 -4.84 -21.98 -8.30
CA CYS A 269 -4.25 -23.08 -7.55
C CYS A 269 -2.79 -22.78 -7.23
N VAL A 270 -2.37 -23.03 -5.99
CA VAL A 270 -0.96 -22.95 -5.58
C VAL A 270 -0.56 -24.24 -4.86
N ILE A 271 0.57 -24.84 -5.25
CA ILE A 271 1.11 -26.05 -4.63
C ILE A 271 2.55 -25.78 -4.19
N LEU A 272 2.83 -25.93 -2.89
CA LEU A 272 4.20 -25.85 -2.36
C LEU A 272 4.92 -27.19 -2.55
N ALA A 273 6.09 -27.16 -3.17
CA ALA A 273 6.88 -28.34 -3.48
C ALA A 273 8.39 -28.01 -3.49
N PRO A 274 8.98 -27.62 -2.34
CA PRO A 274 10.40 -27.24 -2.26
C PRO A 274 11.37 -28.34 -2.68
N HIS A 275 10.95 -29.61 -2.68
CA HIS A 275 11.78 -30.73 -3.13
C HIS A 275 12.03 -30.74 -4.64
N LEU A 276 11.28 -29.96 -5.44
CA LEU A 276 11.44 -29.91 -6.90
C LEU A 276 12.82 -29.44 -7.36
N VAL A 277 13.55 -28.68 -6.52
CA VAL A 277 14.92 -28.23 -6.85
C VAL A 277 15.94 -29.37 -6.93
N LYS A 278 15.58 -30.59 -6.51
CA LYS A 278 16.48 -31.76 -6.51
C LYS A 278 16.41 -32.59 -7.79
N PHE A 279 15.49 -32.27 -8.71
CA PHE A 279 15.34 -33.03 -9.96
C PHE A 279 16.29 -32.49 -11.04
N THR A 280 16.81 -33.41 -11.85
CA THR A 280 17.64 -33.06 -13.00
C THR A 280 16.78 -32.59 -14.17
N LYS A 281 17.36 -31.75 -15.03
CA LYS A 281 16.72 -31.33 -16.29
C LYS A 281 16.36 -32.53 -17.17
N GLN A 282 17.19 -33.57 -17.16
CA GLN A 282 16.97 -34.80 -17.92
C GLN A 282 15.77 -35.60 -17.40
N GLU A 283 15.65 -35.79 -16.08
CA GLU A 283 14.51 -36.50 -15.47
C GLU A 283 13.17 -35.80 -15.76
N LEU A 284 13.20 -34.48 -15.91
CA LEU A 284 12.03 -33.67 -16.26
C LEU A 284 11.77 -33.57 -17.77
N GLY A 285 12.46 -34.36 -18.58
CA GLY A 285 12.23 -34.47 -20.02
C GLY A 285 12.73 -33.29 -20.85
N LEU A 286 13.63 -32.44 -20.33
CA LEU A 286 14.21 -31.38 -21.14
C LEU A 286 15.17 -31.94 -22.20
N PRO A 287 15.30 -31.26 -23.36
CA PRO A 287 16.19 -31.71 -24.43
C PRO A 287 17.67 -31.53 -24.06
N HIS A 288 18.52 -32.34 -24.68
CA HIS A 288 19.96 -32.08 -24.68
C HIS A 288 20.25 -30.78 -25.46
N TRP A 289 21.30 -30.04 -25.08
CA TRP A 289 21.64 -28.73 -25.64
C TRP A 289 21.67 -28.68 -27.18
N ASN A 290 22.17 -29.74 -27.81
CA ASN A 290 22.28 -29.83 -29.27
C ASN A 290 20.92 -29.94 -29.96
N ASP A 291 19.90 -30.44 -29.27
CA ASP A 291 18.55 -30.63 -29.78
C ASP A 291 17.59 -29.50 -29.36
N ALA A 292 18.06 -28.60 -28.47
CA ALA A 292 17.31 -27.46 -27.98
C ALA A 292 17.25 -26.30 -28.99
N THR A 293 16.09 -25.64 -29.05
CA THR A 293 15.87 -24.38 -29.77
C THR A 293 16.68 -23.22 -29.15
N GLU A 294 16.78 -22.10 -29.86
CA GLU A 294 17.44 -20.90 -29.34
C GLU A 294 16.76 -20.37 -28.07
N ARG A 295 15.43 -20.40 -28.03
CA ARG A 295 14.64 -20.01 -26.86
C ARG A 295 14.91 -20.92 -25.67
N GLU A 296 14.90 -22.24 -25.85
CA GLU A 296 15.19 -23.20 -24.78
C GLU A 296 16.61 -23.03 -24.23
N ARG A 297 17.61 -22.77 -25.10
CA ARG A 297 18.98 -22.49 -24.66
C ARG A 297 19.07 -21.20 -23.83
N ARG A 298 18.41 -20.14 -24.30
CA ARG A 298 18.38 -18.83 -23.63
C ARG A 298 17.69 -18.89 -22.27
N ASP A 299 16.61 -19.66 -22.19
CA ASP A 299 15.82 -19.83 -20.96
C ASP A 299 16.37 -20.95 -20.05
N GLU A 300 17.48 -21.58 -20.46
CA GLU A 300 18.15 -22.68 -19.74
C GLU A 300 17.28 -23.95 -19.60
N MET A 301 16.32 -24.13 -20.52
CA MET A 301 15.44 -25.29 -20.65
C MET A 301 16.06 -26.40 -21.51
N CYS A 302 17.33 -26.69 -21.24
CA CYS A 302 18.08 -27.79 -21.85
C CYS A 302 19.29 -28.16 -20.98
N TRP A 303 19.85 -29.34 -21.18
CA TRP A 303 21.01 -29.84 -20.44
C TRP A 303 22.19 -30.19 -21.34
N GLN A 304 23.42 -29.96 -20.88
CA GLN A 304 24.65 -30.45 -21.50
C GLN A 304 25.14 -31.72 -20.80
N SER A 305 24.98 -31.79 -19.48
CA SER A 305 25.31 -32.95 -18.66
C SER A 305 24.05 -33.54 -18.00
N PRO A 306 23.91 -34.87 -17.92
CA PRO A 306 22.73 -35.53 -17.32
C PRO A 306 22.45 -35.16 -15.86
N ASP A 307 23.46 -34.74 -15.11
CA ASP A 307 23.40 -34.41 -13.68
C ASP A 307 23.04 -32.94 -13.39
N GLU A 308 22.76 -32.13 -14.42
CA GLU A 308 22.33 -30.75 -14.24
C GLU A 308 20.95 -30.68 -13.56
N PHE A 309 20.90 -30.07 -12.38
CA PHE A 309 19.64 -29.78 -11.70
C PHE A 309 18.81 -28.76 -12.48
N TYR A 310 17.49 -28.93 -12.42
CA TYR A 310 16.57 -27.93 -12.94
C TYR A 310 16.77 -26.60 -12.21
N ASN A 311 16.87 -25.51 -12.98
CA ASN A 311 17.18 -24.18 -12.48
C ASN A 311 18.40 -24.11 -11.55
N ASP A 312 19.41 -24.95 -11.81
CA ASP A 312 20.66 -25.04 -11.03
C ASP A 312 20.43 -25.32 -9.53
N GLY A 313 19.34 -26.02 -9.21
CA GLY A 313 18.92 -26.31 -7.84
C GLY A 313 18.47 -25.07 -7.05
N GLN A 314 18.19 -23.96 -7.73
CA GLN A 314 17.70 -22.72 -7.12
C GLN A 314 16.17 -22.68 -7.09
N ALA A 315 15.63 -21.97 -6.09
CA ALA A 315 14.20 -21.72 -5.96
C ALA A 315 13.58 -21.13 -7.25
N PHE A 316 12.42 -21.66 -7.63
CA PHE A 316 11.62 -21.16 -8.73
C PHE A 316 10.12 -21.30 -8.45
N LYS A 317 9.31 -20.61 -9.24
CA LYS A 317 7.89 -20.90 -9.42
C LYS A 317 7.60 -21.15 -10.89
N ILE A 318 6.67 -22.04 -11.17
CA ILE A 318 6.21 -22.34 -12.54
C ILE A 318 4.69 -22.26 -12.61
N THR A 319 4.19 -21.47 -13.57
CA THR A 319 2.75 -21.22 -13.75
C THR A 319 2.23 -21.79 -15.07
N ALA A 320 1.08 -22.46 -15.03
CA ALA A 320 0.28 -22.84 -16.20
C ALA A 320 -1.06 -22.08 -16.17
N ARG A 321 -1.46 -21.52 -17.31
CA ARG A 321 -2.65 -20.66 -17.46
C ARG A 321 -3.02 -20.44 -18.92
N ASN A 322 -4.32 -20.24 -19.19
CA ASN A 322 -4.85 -19.81 -20.49
C ASN A 322 -6.01 -18.81 -20.30
N ASP A 323 -6.87 -18.63 -21.29
CA ASP A 323 -8.03 -17.73 -21.28
C ASP A 323 -9.31 -18.37 -20.68
N GLN A 324 -9.28 -19.63 -20.25
CA GLN A 324 -10.41 -20.29 -19.57
C GLN A 324 -10.64 -19.75 -18.14
N GLY A 325 -9.69 -18.95 -17.62
CA GLY A 325 -9.79 -18.32 -16.31
C GLY A 325 -9.23 -19.15 -15.15
N VAL A 326 -8.39 -20.16 -15.44
CA VAL A 326 -7.70 -20.97 -14.42
C VAL A 326 -6.18 -20.78 -14.49
N ILE A 327 -5.58 -20.57 -13.32
CA ILE A 327 -4.13 -20.42 -13.15
C ILE A 327 -3.61 -21.37 -12.07
N VAL A 328 -2.60 -22.18 -12.40
CA VAL A 328 -1.98 -23.15 -11.49
C VAL A 328 -0.50 -22.84 -11.34
N THR A 329 -0.02 -22.69 -10.11
CA THR A 329 1.39 -22.42 -9.83
C THR A 329 2.00 -23.42 -8.85
N LEU A 330 3.18 -23.94 -9.20
CA LEU A 330 4.03 -24.72 -8.29
C LEU A 330 5.13 -23.81 -7.75
N ILE A 331 5.40 -23.87 -6.44
CA ILE A 331 6.47 -23.10 -5.79
C ILE A 331 7.51 -24.05 -5.21
N ALA A 332 8.74 -23.98 -5.73
CA ALA A 332 9.87 -24.81 -5.33
C ALA A 332 10.73 -24.14 -4.24
N ASP A 333 10.09 -23.58 -3.21
CA ASP A 333 10.67 -23.01 -1.99
C ASP A 333 9.55 -22.81 -0.96
N ASN A 334 9.87 -22.61 0.32
CA ASN A 334 8.87 -22.39 1.37
C ASN A 334 8.99 -21.02 2.07
N TYR A 335 9.83 -20.10 1.59
CA TYR A 335 9.85 -18.73 2.10
C TYR A 335 8.49 -18.05 1.84
N PHE A 336 7.89 -17.54 2.92
CA PHE A 336 6.54 -16.97 2.94
C PHE A 336 6.28 -15.89 1.88
N GLY A 337 7.30 -15.11 1.52
CA GLY A 337 7.16 -14.06 0.51
C GLY A 337 6.78 -14.57 -0.88
N TYR A 338 7.11 -15.82 -1.26
CA TYR A 338 6.61 -16.40 -2.50
C TYR A 338 5.10 -16.65 -2.45
N CYS A 339 4.58 -17.10 -1.31
CA CYS A 339 3.15 -17.39 -1.12
C CYS A 339 2.31 -16.12 -1.26
N LYS A 340 2.67 -15.04 -0.54
CA LYS A 340 2.00 -13.72 -0.67
C LYS A 340 2.01 -13.22 -2.11
N LYS A 341 3.17 -13.26 -2.76
CA LYS A 341 3.35 -12.72 -4.11
C LYS A 341 2.74 -13.60 -5.20
N GLU A 342 2.49 -14.87 -4.94
CA GLU A 342 1.76 -15.71 -5.88
C GLU A 342 0.26 -15.41 -5.87
N VAL A 343 -0.33 -15.14 -4.70
CA VAL A 343 -1.72 -14.62 -4.65
C VAL A 343 -1.81 -13.30 -5.44
N LYS A 344 -0.83 -12.39 -5.31
CA LYS A 344 -0.73 -11.18 -6.14
C LYS A 344 -0.71 -11.48 -7.64
N THR A 345 0.07 -12.49 -8.07
CA THR A 345 0.14 -12.92 -9.47
C THR A 345 -1.19 -13.45 -9.99
N GLN A 346 -1.90 -14.22 -9.18
CA GLN A 346 -3.19 -14.75 -9.56
C GLN A 346 -4.29 -13.67 -9.61
N ILE A 347 -4.24 -12.68 -8.71
CA ILE A 347 -5.10 -11.48 -8.80
C ILE A 347 -4.79 -10.70 -10.09
N THR A 348 -3.51 -10.51 -10.42
CA THR A 348 -3.11 -9.84 -11.69
C THR A 348 -3.67 -10.56 -12.91
N TYR A 349 -3.57 -11.89 -12.94
CA TYR A 349 -4.17 -12.71 -13.99
C TYR A 349 -5.69 -12.51 -14.07
N ALA A 350 -6.39 -12.63 -12.93
CA ALA A 350 -7.83 -12.48 -12.88
C ALA A 350 -8.31 -11.07 -13.26
N ALA A 351 -7.60 -10.00 -12.85
CA ALA A 351 -7.95 -8.62 -13.20
C ALA A 351 -7.85 -8.38 -14.72
N ASN A 352 -6.77 -8.85 -15.34
CA ASN A 352 -6.57 -8.74 -16.79
C ASN A 352 -7.65 -9.50 -17.60
N LEU A 353 -8.01 -10.71 -17.16
CA LEU A 353 -9.06 -11.48 -17.84
C LEU A 353 -10.46 -10.92 -17.56
N TYR A 354 -10.74 -10.47 -16.33
CA TYR A 354 -12.02 -9.86 -15.96
C TYR A 354 -12.29 -8.55 -16.73
N GLY A 355 -11.24 -7.76 -17.00
CA GLY A 355 -11.37 -6.39 -17.48
C GLY A 355 -11.97 -5.46 -16.43
N LEU A 356 -12.10 -4.17 -16.72
CA LEU A 356 -12.48 -3.08 -15.81
C LEU A 356 -11.57 -2.85 -14.60
N ALA A 357 -10.85 -3.87 -14.15
CA ALA A 357 -10.04 -3.84 -12.96
C ALA A 357 -8.54 -3.89 -13.25
N GLU A 358 -7.75 -3.34 -12.33
CA GLU A 358 -6.29 -3.43 -12.32
C GLU A 358 -5.84 -4.04 -10.99
N GLU A 359 -4.78 -4.85 -11.04
CA GLU A 359 -4.00 -5.20 -9.86
C GLU A 359 -2.77 -4.29 -9.82
N GLU A 360 -2.51 -3.65 -8.70
CA GLU A 360 -1.44 -2.66 -8.59
C GLU A 360 -0.47 -2.98 -7.46
N HIS A 361 0.82 -2.78 -7.75
CA HIS A 361 1.86 -2.74 -6.72
C HIS A 361 2.00 -1.31 -6.21
N ALA A 362 1.11 -0.93 -5.29
CA ALA A 362 0.93 0.45 -4.85
C ALA A 362 0.77 0.57 -3.33
N GLY A 363 1.20 1.71 -2.79
CA GLY A 363 0.88 2.17 -1.45
C GLY A 363 -0.04 3.38 -1.54
N GLY A 364 -0.74 3.73 -0.47
CA GLY A 364 -1.72 4.81 -0.54
C GLY A 364 -2.31 5.19 0.81
N ALA A 365 -2.64 6.47 0.96
CA ALA A 365 -3.25 6.99 2.17
C ALA A 365 -4.23 8.13 1.88
N LEU A 366 -5.35 8.12 2.61
CA LEU A 366 -6.24 9.25 2.73
C LEU A 366 -5.69 10.18 3.81
N ALA A 367 -5.12 11.32 3.41
CA ALA A 367 -4.44 12.26 4.29
C ALA A 367 -5.31 13.49 4.59
N PHE A 368 -5.57 13.73 5.87
CA PHE A 368 -6.34 14.87 6.37
C PHE A 368 -5.41 15.94 6.94
N CYS A 369 -5.55 17.16 6.45
CA CYS A 369 -4.77 18.28 6.94
C CYS A 369 -5.09 18.58 8.41
N ARG A 370 -4.02 18.68 9.23
CA ARG A 370 -4.09 19.02 10.65
C ARG A 370 -3.40 20.35 10.94
N ARG A 371 -3.93 21.05 11.95
CA ARG A 371 -3.46 22.37 12.39
C ARG A 371 -3.45 22.46 13.91
N ASN A 372 -2.39 23.03 14.46
CA ASN A 372 -2.32 23.35 15.89
C ASN A 372 -2.98 24.72 16.11
N HIS A 373 -4.11 24.75 16.82
CA HIS A 373 -4.85 25.96 17.21
C HIS A 373 -4.32 26.63 18.48
N GLY A 374 -3.47 25.95 19.25
CA GLY A 374 -2.87 26.46 20.48
C GLY A 374 -3.83 26.30 21.68
N GLU A 375 -4.02 27.37 22.44
CA GLU A 375 -4.79 27.33 23.69
C GLU A 375 -6.29 27.69 23.53
N GLU A 376 -6.69 28.23 22.38
CA GLU A 376 -8.06 28.71 22.15
C GLU A 376 -8.50 28.48 20.70
N TYR A 377 -9.78 28.15 20.50
CA TYR A 377 -10.39 27.99 19.18
C TYR A 377 -11.85 28.44 19.22
N GLY A 378 -12.37 29.05 18.15
CA GLY A 378 -13.81 29.36 18.03
C GLY A 378 -14.14 30.73 17.45
N ILE A 379 -14.30 31.75 18.29
CA ILE A 379 -14.83 33.07 17.89
C ILE A 379 -14.04 33.64 16.70
N GLY A 380 -14.71 33.86 15.57
CA GLY A 380 -14.09 34.38 14.34
C GLY A 380 -13.28 33.37 13.53
N SER A 381 -13.36 32.07 13.84
CA SER A 381 -12.58 31.02 13.17
C SER A 381 -12.92 30.92 11.66
N PRO A 382 -11.91 30.88 10.76
CA PRO A 382 -12.12 30.75 9.32
C PRO A 382 -12.73 29.40 8.93
N THR A 383 -12.74 28.42 9.84
CA THR A 383 -13.42 27.13 9.65
C THR A 383 -14.94 27.23 9.77
N ARG A 384 -15.49 28.38 10.20
CA ARG A 384 -16.94 28.63 10.23
C ARG A 384 -17.47 28.87 8.81
N GLN A 385 -17.89 27.80 8.15
CA GLN A 385 -18.54 27.84 6.84
C GLN A 385 -20.05 28.07 6.97
N SER A 386 -20.61 28.95 6.14
CA SER A 386 -22.06 29.15 6.06
C SER A 386 -22.78 27.89 5.56
N GLY A 387 -24.01 27.67 6.03
CA GLY A 387 -24.86 26.56 5.56
C GLY A 387 -24.70 25.25 6.34
N TYR A 388 -23.99 25.29 7.46
CA TYR A 388 -23.86 24.21 8.43
C TYR A 388 -24.34 24.68 9.81
N ASP A 389 -25.22 23.91 10.43
CA ASP A 389 -25.70 24.16 11.79
C ASP A 389 -26.05 22.84 12.48
N PHE A 390 -26.03 22.86 13.80
CA PHE A 390 -26.20 21.65 14.60
C PHE A 390 -27.64 21.11 14.55
N ASP A 391 -28.65 21.96 14.40
CA ASP A 391 -30.05 21.52 14.38
C ASP A 391 -30.33 20.67 13.13
N ASN A 392 -29.75 21.06 11.98
CA ASN A 392 -29.79 20.25 10.76
C ASN A 392 -29.06 18.91 10.90
N VAL A 393 -27.89 18.90 11.54
CA VAL A 393 -27.14 17.67 11.82
C VAL A 393 -27.93 16.74 12.76
N ALA A 394 -28.51 17.27 13.83
CA ALA A 394 -29.34 16.52 14.77
C ALA A 394 -30.58 15.91 14.08
N MET A 395 -31.16 16.62 13.11
CA MET A 395 -32.29 16.13 12.33
C MET A 395 -31.87 15.01 11.35
N GLN A 396 -30.73 15.14 10.67
CA GLN A 396 -30.30 14.19 9.63
C GLN A 396 -29.58 12.96 10.19
N PHE A 397 -28.89 13.09 11.33
CA PHE A 397 -28.01 12.06 11.90
C PHE A 397 -28.43 11.65 13.33
N GLY A 398 -29.66 11.97 13.75
CA GLY A 398 -30.19 11.64 15.08
C GLY A 398 -30.22 10.14 15.41
N ASP A 399 -30.22 9.28 14.40
CA ASP A 399 -30.23 7.82 14.62
C ASP A 399 -28.93 7.29 15.24
N VAL A 400 -27.79 7.92 14.94
CA VAL A 400 -26.47 7.59 15.52
C VAL A 400 -26.06 8.53 16.65
N MET A 401 -26.92 9.49 17.02
CA MET A 401 -26.59 10.57 17.95
C MET A 401 -27.60 10.67 19.09
N ASP A 402 -27.13 10.69 20.33
CA ASP A 402 -27.91 11.10 21.48
C ASP A 402 -27.87 12.63 21.59
N VAL A 403 -28.89 13.29 21.04
CA VAL A 403 -29.02 14.76 21.03
C VAL A 403 -29.47 15.26 22.39
N LEU A 404 -28.69 16.16 22.99
CA LEU A 404 -28.92 16.69 24.33
C LEU A 404 -29.59 18.08 24.31
N PRO A 405 -30.43 18.41 25.32
CA PRO A 405 -31.16 19.68 25.38
C PRO A 405 -30.29 20.93 25.24
N GLU A 406 -29.06 20.87 25.76
CA GLU A 406 -28.05 21.93 25.75
C GLU A 406 -27.57 22.29 24.33
N GLY A 407 -27.87 21.48 23.31
CA GLY A 407 -27.52 21.74 21.92
C GLY A 407 -26.18 21.17 21.48
N TYR A 408 -25.87 19.97 21.93
CA TYR A 408 -24.77 19.13 21.45
C TYR A 408 -25.25 17.68 21.43
N GLY A 409 -24.47 16.78 20.82
CA GLY A 409 -24.81 15.36 20.73
C GLY A 409 -23.65 14.45 21.08
N VAL A 410 -23.95 13.26 21.57
CA VAL A 410 -22.98 12.19 21.82
C VAL A 410 -23.20 11.08 20.81
N ASP A 411 -22.16 10.60 20.16
CA ASP A 411 -22.29 9.47 19.24
C ASP A 411 -22.62 8.18 20.01
N LYS A 412 -23.60 7.42 19.50
CA LYS A 412 -24.09 6.18 20.11
C LYS A 412 -23.14 5.00 19.95
N ASN A 413 -22.32 5.00 18.90
CA ASN A 413 -21.33 3.95 18.64
C ASN A 413 -20.02 4.21 19.41
N TYR A 414 -19.62 5.48 19.51
CA TYR A 414 -18.39 5.91 20.16
C TYR A 414 -18.63 7.14 21.05
N ALA A 415 -18.87 6.94 22.34
CA ALA A 415 -19.14 8.01 23.30
C ALA A 415 -18.03 9.11 23.41
N LYS A 416 -16.85 8.86 22.84
CA LYS A 416 -15.75 9.83 22.73
C LYS A 416 -15.93 10.83 21.58
N LEU A 417 -16.81 10.57 20.63
CA LEU A 417 -17.18 11.49 19.57
C LEU A 417 -18.36 12.36 20.01
N ILE A 418 -18.11 13.66 20.11
CA ILE A 418 -19.09 14.66 20.57
C ILE A 418 -19.37 15.64 19.43
N TYR A 419 -20.62 15.72 19.02
CA TYR A 419 -21.08 16.68 18.03
C TYR A 419 -21.39 18.01 18.71
N VAL A 420 -20.70 19.08 18.31
CA VAL A 420 -20.80 20.40 18.92
C VAL A 420 -21.33 21.44 17.93
N PRO A 421 -21.97 22.53 18.39
CA PRO A 421 -22.42 23.58 17.49
C PRO A 421 -21.24 24.33 16.86
N GLN A 422 -21.44 24.90 15.68
CA GLN A 422 -20.39 25.63 14.98
C GLN A 422 -19.98 26.93 15.69
N ASP A 423 -20.96 27.62 16.31
CA ASP A 423 -20.74 28.87 17.04
C ASP A 423 -20.39 28.58 18.51
N LEU A 424 -19.12 28.27 18.75
CA LEU A 424 -18.59 27.92 20.07
C LEU A 424 -17.26 28.63 20.37
N ARG A 425 -16.82 28.52 21.61
CA ARG A 425 -15.48 28.85 22.09
C ARG A 425 -14.91 27.70 22.91
N MET A 426 -13.76 27.20 22.51
CA MET A 426 -12.96 26.22 23.25
C MET A 426 -11.78 26.94 23.90
N ASP A 427 -11.61 26.74 25.21
CA ASP A 427 -10.51 27.27 26.00
C ASP A 427 -9.78 26.11 26.70
N LEU A 428 -8.51 25.92 26.34
CA LEU A 428 -7.67 24.84 26.84
C LEU A 428 -7.33 25.01 28.32
N ASN A 429 -7.05 26.23 28.77
CA ASN A 429 -6.63 26.50 30.15
C ASN A 429 -7.81 26.38 31.11
N ALA A 430 -8.97 26.91 30.73
CA ALA A 430 -10.22 26.71 31.48
C ALA A 430 -10.75 25.27 31.33
N GLN A 431 -10.31 24.55 30.29
CA GLN A 431 -10.82 23.26 29.83
C GLN A 431 -12.34 23.29 29.62
N THR A 432 -12.81 24.28 28.88
CA THR A 432 -14.24 24.48 28.61
C THR A 432 -14.52 24.65 27.14
N ILE A 433 -15.62 24.05 26.69
CA ILE A 433 -16.28 24.35 25.42
C ILE A 433 -17.56 25.09 25.78
N THR A 434 -17.80 26.26 25.19
CA THR A 434 -18.94 27.13 25.51
C THR A 434 -19.64 27.62 24.26
N TRP A 435 -20.97 27.71 24.28
CA TRP A 435 -21.78 28.26 23.20
C TRP A 435 -23.06 28.91 23.75
N ILE A 436 -23.79 29.61 22.88
CA ILE A 436 -25.09 30.21 23.21
C ILE A 436 -26.17 29.50 22.41
N LYS A 437 -27.20 29.00 23.10
CA LYS A 437 -28.42 28.48 22.48
C LYS A 437 -29.60 29.34 22.92
N GLY A 438 -30.25 30.01 21.97
CA GLY A 438 -31.27 31.02 22.26
C GLY A 438 -30.68 32.20 23.05
N ARG A 439 -30.95 32.26 24.36
CA ARG A 439 -30.38 33.28 25.29
C ARG A 439 -29.57 32.69 26.44
N ILE A 440 -29.37 31.36 26.45
CA ILE A 440 -28.71 30.65 27.53
C ILE A 440 -27.30 30.27 27.09
N LYS A 441 -26.32 30.55 27.95
CA LYS A 441 -24.94 30.10 27.77
C LYS A 441 -24.81 28.66 28.30
N HIS A 442 -24.35 27.76 27.46
CA HIS A 442 -24.08 26.36 27.81
C HIS A 442 -22.57 26.10 27.85
N SER A 443 -22.16 25.05 28.56
CA SER A 443 -20.76 24.62 28.61
C SER A 443 -20.62 23.13 28.88
N ILE A 444 -19.62 22.51 28.26
CA ILE A 444 -19.10 21.17 28.59
C ILE A 444 -17.60 21.23 28.84
N ARG A 445 -17.06 20.18 29.47
CA ARG A 445 -15.62 20.06 29.73
C ARG A 445 -14.88 19.65 28.46
N LEU A 446 -13.78 20.35 28.17
CA LEU A 446 -12.79 19.93 27.18
C LEU A 446 -11.89 18.86 27.81
N GLN A 447 -11.77 17.69 27.20
CA GLN A 447 -11.06 16.54 27.75
C GLN A 447 -10.18 15.85 26.69
N PRO A 448 -9.03 15.29 27.09
CA PRO A 448 -8.20 14.51 26.18
C PRO A 448 -8.87 13.18 25.81
N GLY A 449 -8.60 12.70 24.60
CA GLY A 449 -9.18 11.46 24.06
C GLY A 449 -10.62 11.58 23.57
N PHE A 450 -11.22 12.78 23.60
CA PHE A 450 -12.49 13.09 22.96
C PHE A 450 -12.27 13.83 21.63
N VAL A 451 -13.12 13.54 20.66
CA VAL A 451 -13.16 14.22 19.36
C VAL A 451 -14.40 15.10 19.31
N TYR A 452 -14.21 16.41 19.18
CA TYR A 452 -15.30 17.38 19.10
C TYR A 452 -15.54 17.76 17.64
N MET A 453 -16.63 17.28 17.05
CA MET A 453 -16.94 17.44 15.63
C MET A 453 -17.95 18.57 15.41
N GLN A 454 -17.59 19.55 14.59
CA GLN A 454 -18.48 20.62 14.16
C GLN A 454 -19.46 20.16 13.08
N PRO A 455 -20.55 20.91 12.82
CA PRO A 455 -21.56 20.53 11.84
C PRO A 455 -21.08 20.47 10.39
N ASN A 456 -19.91 21.05 10.08
CA ASN A 456 -19.23 20.96 8.79
C ASN A 456 -18.24 19.78 8.70
N GLY A 457 -18.19 18.92 9.73
CA GLY A 457 -17.30 17.77 9.85
C GLY A 457 -15.88 18.06 10.34
N TYR A 458 -15.55 19.33 10.63
CA TYR A 458 -14.26 19.71 11.19
C TYR A 458 -14.11 19.16 12.61
N LYS A 459 -13.00 18.50 12.90
CA LYS A 459 -12.76 17.82 14.18
C LYS A 459 -11.78 18.62 15.02
N ILE A 460 -12.00 18.71 16.32
CA ILE A 460 -11.09 19.33 17.29
C ILE A 460 -10.78 18.35 18.42
N GLU A 461 -9.51 18.22 18.79
CA GLU A 461 -9.02 17.36 19.86
C GLU A 461 -8.10 18.13 20.82
N MET A 462 -8.07 17.69 22.08
CA MET A 462 -7.09 18.15 23.07
C MET A 462 -5.95 17.13 23.14
N GLU A 463 -4.77 17.51 22.67
CA GLU A 463 -3.60 16.64 22.55
C GLU A 463 -2.43 17.12 23.41
N LYS A 464 -1.67 16.16 23.95
CA LYS A 464 -0.48 16.44 24.76
C LYS A 464 0.70 16.61 23.82
N HIS A 465 1.54 17.60 24.11
CA HIS A 465 2.83 17.74 23.43
C HIS A 465 3.71 16.51 23.73
N PRO A 466 4.35 15.90 22.72
CA PRO A 466 5.09 14.65 22.90
C PRO A 466 6.32 14.79 23.82
N SER A 467 6.97 15.97 23.82
CA SER A 467 8.21 16.19 24.58
C SER A 467 8.10 17.03 25.86
N VAL A 468 6.98 17.70 26.13
CA VAL A 468 6.81 18.54 27.33
C VAL A 468 5.41 18.41 27.92
N ASP A 469 5.26 18.79 29.18
CA ASP A 469 3.97 18.80 29.89
C ASP A 469 3.11 20.01 29.49
N SER A 470 2.90 20.19 28.19
CA SER A 470 1.95 21.15 27.63
C SER A 470 0.92 20.43 26.76
N TRP A 471 -0.16 21.14 26.45
CA TRP A 471 -1.28 20.64 25.65
C TRP A 471 -1.63 21.67 24.58
N TYR A 472 -2.30 21.23 23.53
CA TYR A 472 -2.80 22.09 22.48
C TYR A 472 -4.14 21.57 21.93
N LEU A 473 -4.91 22.48 21.34
CA LEU A 473 -6.07 22.15 20.52
C LEU A 473 -5.59 21.84 19.10
N VAL A 474 -5.90 20.65 18.60
CA VAL A 474 -5.61 20.25 17.22
C VAL A 474 -6.89 20.21 16.43
N GLY A 475 -6.90 20.77 15.23
CA GLY A 475 -8.01 20.66 14.32
C GLY A 475 -7.67 19.84 13.08
N THR A 476 -8.60 18.98 12.66
CA THR A 476 -8.48 18.10 11.48
C THR A 476 -9.60 18.42 10.49
N ASP A 477 -9.24 18.61 9.22
CA ASP A 477 -10.20 18.88 8.15
C ASP A 477 -11.23 17.73 7.97
N PRO A 478 -12.46 18.04 7.53
CA PRO A 478 -13.47 17.02 7.25
C PRO A 478 -13.10 16.14 6.07
N GLU A 479 -12.50 16.73 5.03
CA GLU A 479 -12.22 16.11 3.75
C GLU A 479 -10.73 15.82 3.63
N GLY A 480 -10.38 14.60 3.22
CA GLY A 480 -8.99 14.18 3.02
C GLY A 480 -8.57 14.26 1.56
N THR A 481 -7.29 14.01 1.30
CA THR A 481 -6.72 13.82 -0.04
C THR A 481 -6.18 12.41 -0.14
N PHE A 482 -6.72 11.61 -1.06
CA PHE A 482 -6.23 10.27 -1.33
C PHE A 482 -5.02 10.32 -2.25
N CYS A 483 -3.84 10.19 -1.63
CA CYS A 483 -2.56 10.05 -2.31
C CYS A 483 -2.30 8.58 -2.64
N HIS A 484 -2.28 8.25 -3.93
CA HIS A 484 -2.00 6.91 -4.45
C HIS A 484 -0.58 6.85 -5.01
N LYS A 485 0.23 5.85 -4.64
CA LYS A 485 1.66 5.72 -4.97
C LYS A 485 1.94 4.37 -5.67
N PRO A 486 1.62 4.24 -6.97
CA PRO A 486 1.83 3.02 -7.75
C PRO A 486 3.26 2.94 -8.31
N SER A 487 3.57 1.79 -8.94
CA SER A 487 4.75 1.58 -9.81
C SER A 487 6.07 2.06 -9.21
N THR A 488 6.22 1.89 -7.90
CA THR A 488 7.33 2.42 -7.12
C THR A 488 8.31 1.30 -6.79
N VAL A 489 9.52 1.37 -7.34
CA VAL A 489 10.57 0.36 -7.16
C VAL A 489 10.95 0.20 -5.68
N SER A 490 11.56 -0.93 -5.34
CA SER A 490 12.06 -1.18 -3.99
C SER A 490 13.05 -0.11 -3.53
N GLY A 491 12.71 0.58 -2.44
CA GLY A 491 13.47 1.74 -1.93
C GLY A 491 13.03 3.09 -2.50
N GLY A 492 12.00 3.16 -3.35
CA GLY A 492 11.35 4.40 -3.79
C GLY A 492 10.31 4.97 -2.81
N GLY A 493 10.14 4.31 -1.65
CA GLY A 493 9.31 4.79 -0.55
C GLY A 493 7.80 4.63 -0.78
N LYS A 494 7.37 3.46 -1.29
CA LYS A 494 5.95 3.12 -1.51
C LYS A 494 5.11 3.23 -0.22
N SER A 495 5.49 2.47 0.83
CA SER A 495 4.78 2.47 2.12
C SER A 495 4.99 3.76 2.95
N GLU A 496 5.96 4.60 2.59
CA GLU A 496 6.20 5.89 3.28
C GLU A 496 5.02 6.85 3.11
N ILE A 497 4.20 6.69 2.06
CA ILE A 497 3.02 7.53 1.85
C ILE A 497 2.04 7.44 3.03
N SER A 498 1.91 6.28 3.69
CA SER A 498 1.01 6.05 4.82
C SER A 498 1.67 6.17 6.20
N LYS A 499 3.00 6.14 6.31
CA LYS A 499 3.72 6.25 7.60
C LYS A 499 3.67 7.65 8.20
N SER A 500 3.53 7.78 9.51
CA SER A 500 3.52 9.09 10.16
C SER A 500 4.87 9.80 9.99
N ILE A 501 4.83 11.10 9.65
CA ILE A 501 6.04 11.95 9.65
C ILE A 501 6.40 12.41 11.08
N GLU A 502 5.50 12.22 12.05
CA GLU A 502 5.67 12.70 13.42
C GLU A 502 6.90 12.11 14.12
N ASP A 503 7.25 10.86 13.82
CA ASP A 503 8.44 10.21 14.37
C ASP A 503 9.76 10.84 13.89
N ALA A 504 9.73 11.60 12.79
CA ALA A 504 10.87 12.35 12.28
C ALA A 504 10.97 13.79 12.85
N ILE A 505 10.00 14.22 13.67
CA ILE A 505 9.97 15.58 14.24
C ILE A 505 10.75 15.64 15.55
N LEU A 506 11.66 16.61 15.63
CA LEU A 506 12.42 16.97 16.82
C LEU A 506 11.80 18.19 17.50
N TYR A 507 11.82 18.23 18.83
CA TYR A 507 11.29 19.34 19.61
C TYR A 507 12.41 19.96 20.45
N ASN A 508 12.73 21.23 20.18
CA ASN A 508 13.79 21.97 20.88
C ASN A 508 13.30 23.35 21.33
N ALA A 509 13.99 23.96 22.29
CA ALA A 509 13.68 25.33 22.71
C ALA A 509 13.92 26.32 21.57
N LEU A 510 13.09 27.37 21.50
CA LEU A 510 13.38 28.51 20.64
C LEU A 510 14.31 29.48 21.37
N PHE A 511 15.42 29.84 20.73
CA PHE A 511 16.44 30.68 21.35
C PHE A 511 16.33 32.15 20.89
N VAL A 512 16.55 33.05 21.84
CA VAL A 512 16.79 34.49 21.65
C VAL A 512 18.18 34.83 22.19
N ASN A 513 18.83 35.82 21.58
CA ASN A 513 20.14 36.27 22.03
C ASN A 513 19.99 37.27 23.18
N ASP A 514 19.37 38.41 22.89
CA ASP A 514 18.94 39.41 23.88
C ASP A 514 17.49 39.74 23.58
N LEU A 515 16.58 39.33 24.47
CA LEU A 515 15.15 39.43 24.22
C LEU A 515 14.72 40.86 23.85
N GLN A 516 15.27 41.89 24.49
CA GLN A 516 14.84 43.26 24.23
C GLN A 516 15.29 43.71 22.85
N GLN A 517 16.56 43.48 22.49
CA GLN A 517 17.09 43.83 21.16
C GLN A 517 16.43 43.02 20.04
N ASP A 518 16.16 41.75 20.30
CA ASP A 518 15.50 40.87 19.34
C ASP A 518 14.04 41.32 19.11
N LEU A 519 13.31 41.71 20.16
CA LEU A 519 11.95 42.27 20.06
C LEU A 519 11.93 43.67 19.40
N ASP A 520 13.01 44.43 19.49
CA ASP A 520 13.18 45.68 18.73
C ASP A 520 13.34 45.40 17.24
N SER A 521 14.16 44.42 16.88
CA SER A 521 14.31 43.97 15.49
C SER A 521 13.00 43.44 14.89
N VAL A 522 12.20 42.71 15.68
CA VAL A 522 10.87 42.24 15.26
C VAL A 522 9.90 43.39 15.01
N GLN A 523 9.92 44.42 15.86
CA GLN A 523 9.07 45.60 15.70
C GLN A 523 9.42 46.37 14.42
N GLU A 524 10.71 46.54 14.11
CA GLU A 524 11.15 47.17 12.85
C GLU A 524 10.62 46.43 11.61
N ILE A 525 10.54 45.10 11.67
CA ILE A 525 9.95 44.29 10.59
C ILE A 525 8.44 44.57 10.49
N PHE A 526 7.71 44.56 11.60
CA PHE A 526 6.26 44.81 11.58
C PHE A 526 5.86 46.21 11.11
N ASP A 527 6.72 47.20 11.36
CA ASP A 527 6.46 48.59 11.00
C ASP A 527 6.93 48.96 9.57
N LYS A 528 7.64 48.06 8.89
CA LYS A 528 8.16 48.29 7.53
C LYS A 528 7.03 48.39 6.51
N ASP A 529 7.19 49.29 5.53
CA ASP A 529 6.34 49.34 4.34
C ASP A 529 6.81 48.33 3.28
N TYR A 530 5.88 47.47 2.84
CA TYR A 530 6.14 46.37 1.92
C TYR A 530 5.63 46.63 0.49
N ARG A 531 5.11 47.83 0.19
CA ARG A 531 4.44 48.12 -1.10
C ARG A 531 5.37 48.11 -2.32
N GLU A 532 6.65 48.42 -2.15
CA GLU A 532 7.62 48.56 -3.24
C GLU A 532 8.56 47.35 -3.41
N ARG A 533 8.19 46.19 -2.84
CA ARG A 533 9.08 45.01 -2.77
C ARG A 533 9.19 44.20 -4.07
N PHE A 534 8.21 44.30 -4.97
CA PHE A 534 8.17 43.49 -6.19
C PHE A 534 8.84 44.19 -7.36
N LYS A 535 9.47 43.41 -8.24
CA LYS A 535 9.89 43.87 -9.56
C LYS A 535 8.65 44.22 -10.41
N PRO A 536 8.77 45.13 -11.39
CA PRO A 536 7.69 45.40 -12.34
C PRO A 536 7.20 44.10 -12.99
N GLY A 537 5.87 43.91 -13.03
CA GLY A 537 5.25 42.69 -13.55
C GLY A 537 4.80 41.68 -12.50
N HIS A 538 5.41 41.67 -11.30
CA HIS A 538 5.12 40.69 -10.23
C HIS A 538 4.12 41.16 -9.17
N ALA A 539 3.49 42.33 -9.36
CA ALA A 539 2.60 42.93 -8.37
C ALA A 539 1.33 42.08 -8.07
N TYR A 540 0.98 41.12 -8.93
CA TYR A 540 -0.17 40.24 -8.73
C TYR A 540 0.05 39.19 -7.63
N GLU A 541 1.29 38.93 -7.23
CA GLU A 541 1.63 37.91 -6.22
C GLU A 541 1.12 38.25 -4.81
N ASP A 542 0.73 39.50 -4.56
CA ASP A 542 -0.01 39.91 -3.37
C ASP A 542 -1.14 40.86 -3.74
N HIS A 543 -2.38 40.35 -3.66
CA HIS A 543 -3.59 41.09 -4.01
C HIS A 543 -3.80 42.37 -3.17
N ASN A 544 -3.19 42.49 -1.99
CA ASN A 544 -3.24 43.71 -1.18
C ASN A 544 -1.91 43.91 -0.41
N PRO A 545 -0.95 44.65 -1.01
CA PRO A 545 0.38 44.83 -0.43
C PRO A 545 0.40 45.79 0.77
N SER A 546 -0.72 46.44 1.10
CA SER A 546 -0.81 47.39 2.23
C SER A 546 -1.11 46.74 3.58
N ARG A 547 -1.47 45.44 3.60
CA ARG A 547 -1.77 44.71 4.84
C ARG A 547 -0.52 44.60 5.71
N SER A 548 -0.57 45.06 6.95
CA SER A 548 0.54 44.88 7.89
C SER A 548 0.75 43.39 8.21
N PRO A 549 1.97 42.97 8.62
CA PRO A 549 2.22 41.59 9.04
C PRO A 549 1.26 41.10 10.14
N LEU A 550 0.98 41.93 11.16
CA LEU A 550 0.13 41.55 12.30
C LEU A 550 -1.37 41.58 12.00
N SER A 551 -1.82 42.17 10.88
CA SER A 551 -3.24 42.21 10.50
C SER A 551 -3.90 40.83 10.46
N ASP A 552 -5.13 40.73 10.97
CA ASP A 552 -5.95 39.51 10.92
C ASP A 552 -6.28 39.10 9.46
N GLU A 553 -6.21 40.04 8.51
CA GLU A 553 -6.36 39.77 7.08
C GLU A 553 -5.13 39.13 6.42
N ARG A 554 -4.05 38.92 7.19
CA ARG A 554 -2.79 38.33 6.72
C ARG A 554 -2.50 37.05 7.50
N SER A 555 -2.50 35.92 6.80
CA SER A 555 -2.22 34.61 7.40
C SER A 555 -0.74 34.44 7.76
N LEU A 556 -0.41 33.51 8.66
CA LEU A 556 0.98 33.17 8.98
C LEU A 556 1.78 32.77 7.73
N GLY A 557 1.20 31.91 6.89
CA GLY A 557 1.83 31.51 5.61
C GLY A 557 2.09 32.70 4.68
N SER A 558 1.19 33.69 4.64
CA SER A 558 1.39 34.92 3.86
C SER A 558 2.51 35.80 4.44
N VAL A 559 2.70 35.82 5.76
CA VAL A 559 3.83 36.51 6.41
C VAL A 559 5.15 35.78 6.15
N ILE A 560 5.14 34.44 6.16
CA ILE A 560 6.31 33.63 5.77
C ILE A 560 6.68 33.91 4.31
N LYS A 561 5.70 33.92 3.40
CA LYS A 561 5.90 34.31 1.99
C LYS A 561 6.48 35.74 1.87
N LEU A 562 5.94 36.69 2.63
CA LEU A 562 6.43 38.08 2.65
C LEU A 562 7.91 38.18 3.03
N LEU A 563 8.34 37.35 3.98
CA LEU A 563 9.68 37.37 4.57
C LEU A 563 10.61 36.27 4.01
N SER A 564 10.23 35.69 2.87
CA SER A 564 11.05 34.74 2.12
C SER A 564 11.67 35.42 0.91
N VAL A 565 12.92 35.06 0.60
CA VAL A 565 13.61 35.57 -0.59
C VAL A 565 12.93 34.98 -1.83
N SER A 566 12.74 35.79 -2.86
CA SER A 566 12.13 35.37 -4.12
C SER A 566 12.74 36.12 -5.30
N SER A 567 12.88 35.47 -6.45
CA SER A 567 13.33 36.11 -7.69
C SER A 567 12.40 37.24 -8.17
N SER A 568 11.13 37.22 -7.76
CA SER A 568 10.12 38.25 -8.03
C SER A 568 10.34 39.55 -7.25
N HIS A 569 11.12 39.51 -6.16
CA HIS A 569 11.41 40.67 -5.33
C HIS A 569 12.54 41.54 -5.92
N THR A 570 12.57 42.84 -5.56
CA THR A 570 13.67 43.74 -5.90
C THR A 570 14.97 43.28 -5.23
N GLU A 571 16.12 43.60 -5.85
CA GLU A 571 17.43 43.24 -5.30
C GLU A 571 17.65 43.85 -3.91
N GLU A 572 17.21 45.09 -3.71
CA GLU A 572 17.27 45.78 -2.42
C GLU A 572 16.45 45.07 -1.35
N TYR A 573 15.21 44.66 -1.67
CA TYR A 573 14.36 43.94 -0.72
C TYR A 573 14.92 42.58 -0.35
N ASN A 574 15.42 41.83 -1.33
CA ASN A 574 16.08 40.55 -1.08
C ASN A 574 17.39 40.70 -0.27
N ALA A 575 18.17 41.75 -0.51
CA ALA A 575 19.36 42.05 0.29
C ALA A 575 18.98 42.35 1.74
N TRP A 576 17.90 43.11 1.97
CA TRP A 576 17.36 43.35 3.30
C TRP A 576 16.90 42.04 3.97
N LEU A 577 16.13 41.20 3.28
CA LEU A 577 15.69 39.90 3.82
C LEU A 577 16.87 39.01 4.23
N LYS A 578 17.91 38.92 3.38
CA LYS A 578 19.13 38.15 3.67
C LYS A 578 19.92 38.67 4.86
N ALA A 579 19.77 39.96 5.20
CA ALA A 579 20.43 40.55 6.35
C ALA A 579 19.71 40.21 7.68
N ILE A 580 18.45 39.76 7.63
CA ILE A 580 17.69 39.38 8.83
C ILE A 580 18.18 38.00 9.32
N PRO A 581 18.62 37.86 10.58
CA PRO A 581 19.01 36.57 11.10
C PRO A 581 17.83 35.57 11.14
N PRO A 582 18.03 34.29 10.80
CA PRO A 582 16.95 33.30 10.79
C PRO A 582 16.20 33.15 12.12
N TYR A 583 16.90 33.32 13.26
CA TYR A 583 16.26 33.24 14.58
C TYR A 583 15.32 34.43 14.86
N ILE A 584 15.59 35.61 14.27
CA ILE A 584 14.69 36.76 14.34
C ILE A 584 13.42 36.49 13.51
N LEU A 585 13.55 35.92 12.30
CA LEU A 585 12.38 35.50 11.51
C LEU A 585 11.53 34.47 12.26
N ALA A 586 12.18 33.48 12.89
CA ALA A 586 11.49 32.50 13.72
C ALA A 586 10.71 33.16 14.88
N LEU A 587 11.25 34.24 15.47
CA LEU A 587 10.56 35.04 16.49
C LEU A 587 9.39 35.85 15.90
N VAL A 588 9.56 36.47 14.73
CA VAL A 588 8.48 37.17 13.99
C VAL A 588 7.28 36.25 13.77
N PHE A 589 7.52 35.02 13.31
CA PHE A 589 6.46 34.05 13.02
C PHE A 589 5.76 33.56 14.28
N VAL A 590 6.51 33.38 15.38
CA VAL A 590 5.95 33.04 16.69
C VAL A 590 5.07 34.16 17.21
N VAL A 591 5.53 35.42 17.14
CA VAL A 591 4.72 36.58 17.53
C VAL A 591 3.45 36.64 16.68
N LYS A 592 3.57 36.54 15.34
CA LYS A 592 2.41 36.54 14.44
C LYS A 592 1.42 35.42 14.77
N ARG A 593 1.92 34.22 15.09
CA ARG A 593 1.08 33.05 15.39
C ARG A 593 0.21 33.27 16.62
N PHE A 594 0.79 33.84 17.67
CA PHE A 594 0.11 34.01 18.96
C PHE A 594 -0.59 35.35 19.09
N TYR A 595 -0.25 36.33 18.25
CA TYR A 595 -0.85 37.66 18.26
C TYR A 595 -2.37 37.61 18.27
N ARG A 596 -2.95 38.44 19.15
CA ARG A 596 -4.38 38.71 19.20
C ARG A 596 -4.57 40.20 18.98
N SER A 597 -5.57 40.59 18.20
CA SER A 597 -5.87 42.00 17.94
C SER A 597 -6.11 42.82 19.22
N GLU A 598 -6.56 42.18 20.30
CA GLU A 598 -6.70 42.76 21.65
C GLU A 598 -5.37 43.20 22.27
N TRP A 599 -4.24 42.59 21.88
CA TRP A 599 -2.93 42.95 22.41
C TRP A 599 -2.45 44.31 21.91
N GLY A 600 -2.94 44.75 20.73
CA GLY A 600 -2.52 46.01 20.11
C GLY A 600 -0.99 46.11 20.02
N ASP A 601 -0.44 47.23 20.47
CA ASP A 601 1.02 47.48 20.50
C ASP A 601 1.72 46.87 21.73
N SER A 602 0.97 46.31 22.69
CA SER A 602 1.50 45.72 23.94
C SER A 602 1.87 44.23 23.83
N TRP A 603 1.93 43.68 22.62
CA TRP A 603 2.24 42.26 22.38
C TRP A 603 3.57 41.78 22.98
N ARG A 604 4.52 42.70 23.18
CA ARG A 604 5.86 42.42 23.77
C ARG A 604 5.78 41.89 25.20
N GLU A 605 4.79 42.29 25.98
CA GLU A 605 4.65 41.93 27.40
C GLU A 605 4.37 40.44 27.63
N TYR A 606 3.93 39.74 26.57
CA TYR A 606 3.61 38.31 26.63
C TYR A 606 4.83 37.41 26.44
N PHE A 607 5.97 37.96 26.02
CA PHE A 607 7.21 37.22 25.77
C PHE A 607 8.25 37.51 26.85
N SER A 608 8.94 36.47 27.32
CA SER A 608 9.93 36.57 28.37
C SER A 608 11.04 35.54 28.24
N VAL A 609 12.09 35.69 29.05
CA VAL A 609 13.13 34.68 29.29
C VAL A 609 13.30 34.53 30.80
N ASP A 610 13.79 33.37 31.24
CA ASP A 610 14.14 33.20 32.65
C ASP A 610 15.35 34.05 33.03
N THR A 611 15.57 34.21 34.33
CA THR A 611 16.87 34.64 34.87
C THR A 611 17.60 33.42 35.42
N VAL A 612 18.74 33.08 34.85
CA VAL A 612 19.61 31.96 35.27
C VAL A 612 20.92 32.56 35.79
N ASP A 613 21.29 32.22 37.02
CA ASP A 613 22.48 32.76 37.71
C ASP A 613 22.60 34.30 37.70
N GLY A 614 21.45 35.00 37.68
CA GLY A 614 21.39 36.46 37.69
C GLY A 614 21.49 37.13 36.31
N ALA A 615 21.57 36.35 35.22
CA ALA A 615 21.55 36.86 33.85
C ALA A 615 20.29 36.38 33.10
N PRO A 616 19.76 37.15 32.13
CA PRO A 616 18.71 36.67 31.24
C PRO A 616 19.17 35.40 30.50
N ALA A 617 18.30 34.39 30.49
CA ALA A 617 18.49 33.17 29.71
C ALA A 617 18.15 33.41 28.24
N HIS A 618 18.39 32.39 27.43
CA HIS A 618 18.18 32.45 25.97
C HIS A 618 16.93 31.70 25.50
N GLU A 619 16.25 30.94 26.35
CA GLU A 619 15.06 30.19 25.95
C GLU A 619 13.80 31.07 25.99
N LEU A 620 13.16 31.28 24.85
CA LEU A 620 11.94 32.07 24.75
C LEU A 620 10.79 31.42 25.51
N ARG A 621 10.07 32.25 26.26
CA ARG A 621 8.85 31.90 26.96
C ARG A 621 7.70 32.80 26.53
N MET A 622 6.49 32.26 26.61
CA MET A 622 5.26 33.03 26.51
C MET A 622 4.40 32.74 27.74
N ASN A 623 3.92 33.79 28.41
CA ASN A 623 3.17 33.67 29.68
C ASN A 623 3.87 32.74 30.70
N TYR A 624 5.20 32.87 30.81
CA TYR A 624 6.06 32.06 31.68
C TYR A 624 6.17 30.56 31.33
N ARG A 625 5.61 30.12 30.19
CA ARG A 625 5.75 28.75 29.68
C ARG A 625 6.82 28.70 28.58
N LYS A 626 7.62 27.63 28.54
CA LYS A 626 8.60 27.41 27.48
C LYS A 626 7.89 27.21 26.14
N ILE A 627 8.33 27.92 25.09
CA ILE A 627 7.91 27.63 23.72
C ILE A 627 8.91 26.64 23.13
N LEU A 628 8.41 25.49 22.69
CA LEU A 628 9.18 24.57 21.86
C LEU A 628 8.89 24.82 20.39
N ALA A 629 9.96 24.77 19.60
CA ALA A 629 9.92 24.73 18.16
C ALA A 629 10.06 23.28 17.68
N SER A 630 9.31 22.96 16.64
CA SER A 630 9.37 21.67 15.95
C SER A 630 10.32 21.77 14.77
N TYR A 631 11.18 20.78 14.60
CA TYR A 631 12.17 20.70 13.52
C TYR A 631 12.03 19.37 12.80
N LEU A 632 12.10 19.40 11.48
CA LEU A 632 12.08 18.21 10.66
C LEU A 632 13.43 18.04 9.95
N ARG A 633 13.95 16.80 9.92
CA ARG A 633 15.09 16.46 9.08
C ARG A 633 14.65 16.40 7.62
N VAL A 634 15.40 17.08 6.74
CA VAL A 634 15.25 16.97 5.29
C VAL A 634 16.62 16.80 4.66
N GLY A 635 17.09 15.55 4.62
CA GLY A 635 18.37 15.13 4.08
C GLY A 635 19.56 15.37 5.01
N PHE A 636 20.75 15.12 4.45
CA PHE A 636 22.02 15.13 5.17
C PHE A 636 23.01 16.13 4.54
N ASP A 637 23.93 16.65 5.35
CA ASP A 637 25.09 17.40 4.86
C ASP A 637 26.20 16.47 4.36
N GLN A 638 27.27 17.03 3.80
CA GLN A 638 28.40 16.27 3.24
C GLN A 638 29.18 15.44 4.28
N ASN A 639 29.07 15.76 5.56
CA ASN A 639 29.68 15.00 6.65
C ASN A 639 28.73 13.95 7.26
N GLY A 640 27.52 13.81 6.71
CA GLY A 640 26.47 12.94 7.25
C GLY A 640 25.70 13.54 8.43
N GLY A 641 25.87 14.83 8.72
CA GLY A 641 25.07 15.57 9.69
C GLY A 641 23.65 15.81 9.19
N TRP A 642 22.69 15.95 10.10
CA TRP A 642 21.28 16.17 9.74
C TRP A 642 21.04 17.62 9.29
N ARG A 643 20.37 17.80 8.14
CA ARG A 643 19.82 19.11 7.76
C ARG A 643 18.44 19.24 8.40
N THR A 644 18.33 20.08 9.42
CA THR A 644 17.08 20.25 10.19
C THR A 644 16.48 21.63 9.95
N PHE A 645 15.16 21.66 9.73
CA PHE A 645 14.43 22.86 9.37
C PHE A 645 13.26 23.07 10.32
N LYS A 646 13.08 24.32 10.78
CA LYS A 646 11.98 24.67 11.68
C LYS A 646 10.64 24.57 10.91
N LEU A 647 9.75 23.74 11.43
CA LEU A 647 8.36 23.66 11.01
C LEU A 647 7.59 24.87 11.55
N ARG A 648 6.49 25.21 10.89
CA ARG A 648 5.57 26.24 11.36
C ARG A 648 5.02 25.90 12.74
N GLN A 649 4.84 26.93 13.56
CA GLN A 649 4.29 26.76 14.90
C GLN A 649 2.85 26.21 14.91
N ASP A 650 2.11 26.37 13.81
CA ASP A 650 0.76 25.81 13.62
C ASP A 650 0.73 24.50 12.82
N PHE A 651 1.87 23.98 12.40
CA PHE A 651 1.95 22.70 11.70
C PHE A 651 1.63 21.53 12.65
N MET A 652 0.86 20.59 12.15
CA MET A 652 0.66 19.25 12.73
C MET A 652 0.75 18.24 11.60
N ALA A 653 1.39 17.09 11.85
CA ALA A 653 1.40 15.98 10.89
C ALA A 653 -0.03 15.60 10.49
N ALA A 654 -0.25 15.35 9.19
CA ALA A 654 -1.54 14.94 8.68
C ALA A 654 -2.00 13.64 9.35
N GLU A 655 -3.30 13.55 9.63
CA GLU A 655 -3.89 12.26 10.03
C GLU A 655 -4.09 11.43 8.77
N LYS A 656 -3.57 10.21 8.78
CA LYS A 656 -3.55 9.34 7.61
C LYS A 656 -4.28 8.04 7.90
N ILE A 657 -5.23 7.72 7.02
CA ILE A 657 -5.84 6.39 6.97
C ILE A 657 -5.16 5.65 5.82
N GLN A 658 -4.47 4.56 6.13
CA GLN A 658 -3.85 3.72 5.12
C GLN A 658 -4.93 3.08 4.25
N MET A 659 -4.85 3.31 2.95
CA MET A 659 -5.80 2.78 1.96
C MET A 659 -5.20 1.61 1.19
N GLU A 660 -3.87 1.58 1.05
CA GLU A 660 -3.10 0.60 0.27
C GLU A 660 -1.70 0.41 0.87
N ASP A 661 -1.01 -0.67 0.49
CA ASP A 661 0.40 -0.89 0.87
C ASP A 661 1.18 -1.69 -0.18
N ASP A 662 0.68 -2.85 -0.63
CA ASP A 662 1.42 -3.73 -1.54
C ASP A 662 0.60 -4.49 -2.59
N ILE A 663 -0.62 -4.93 -2.27
CA ILE A 663 -1.54 -5.58 -3.21
C ILE A 663 -2.84 -4.80 -3.23
N SER A 664 -3.08 -4.05 -4.30
CA SER A 664 -4.27 -3.23 -4.49
C SER A 664 -5.09 -3.76 -5.66
N ALA A 665 -6.41 -3.84 -5.50
CA ALA A 665 -7.34 -3.99 -6.60
C ALA A 665 -7.98 -2.63 -6.87
N SER A 666 -8.10 -2.24 -8.13
CA SER A 666 -8.70 -0.96 -8.50
C SER A 666 -9.65 -1.09 -9.68
N VAL A 667 -10.54 -0.10 -9.82
CA VAL A 667 -11.50 0.01 -10.93
C VAL A 667 -11.68 1.47 -11.32
N VAL A 668 -11.82 1.72 -12.62
CA VAL A 668 -12.10 3.06 -13.15
C VAL A 668 -13.53 3.14 -13.66
N VAL A 669 -14.26 4.14 -13.17
CA VAL A 669 -15.66 4.36 -13.51
C VAL A 669 -15.91 5.82 -13.89
N PRO A 670 -16.89 6.11 -14.78
CA PRO A 670 -17.34 7.48 -15.01
C PRO A 670 -17.92 8.08 -13.73
N LYS A 671 -17.52 9.30 -13.36
CA LYS A 671 -17.96 9.98 -12.13
C LYS A 671 -19.48 10.08 -12.02
N ASP A 672 -20.17 10.29 -13.14
CA ASP A 672 -21.63 10.51 -13.18
C ASP A 672 -22.43 9.35 -12.58
N VAL A 673 -21.89 8.13 -12.62
CA VAL A 673 -22.57 6.93 -12.12
C VAL A 673 -22.53 6.80 -10.59
N ILE A 674 -21.61 7.50 -9.93
CA ILE A 674 -21.41 7.50 -8.47
C ILE A 674 -21.31 8.91 -7.86
N LYS A 675 -21.72 9.94 -8.62
CA LYS A 675 -21.58 11.36 -8.26
C LYS A 675 -22.22 11.72 -6.91
N GLU A 676 -23.23 10.97 -6.48
CA GLU A 676 -23.94 11.18 -5.22
C GLU A 676 -23.11 10.75 -3.99
N PHE A 677 -22.08 9.93 -4.19
CA PHE A 677 -21.24 9.35 -3.13
C PHE A 677 -19.83 9.97 -3.07
N CYS A 678 -19.47 10.81 -4.05
CA CYS A 678 -18.15 11.43 -4.20
C CYS A 678 -18.15 12.92 -3.83
N ALA A 679 -16.95 13.48 -3.64
CA ALA A 679 -16.77 14.92 -3.51
C ALA A 679 -17.12 15.64 -4.81
N GLN A 680 -17.94 16.68 -4.71
CA GLN A 680 -18.33 17.52 -5.86
C GLN A 680 -17.17 18.35 -6.41
N THR A 681 -16.10 18.52 -5.63
CA THR A 681 -14.89 19.26 -6.01
C THR A 681 -13.97 18.50 -6.96
N ILE A 682 -14.23 17.21 -7.21
CA ILE A 682 -13.39 16.40 -8.10
C ILE A 682 -13.60 16.85 -9.56
N PRO A 683 -12.55 17.32 -10.24
CA PRO A 683 -12.68 17.85 -11.60
C PRO A 683 -12.81 16.73 -12.64
N ASN A 684 -12.24 15.56 -12.37
CA ASN A 684 -12.14 14.45 -13.32
C ASN A 684 -13.51 13.89 -13.73
N GLU A 685 -13.64 13.48 -15.01
CA GLU A 685 -14.87 12.86 -15.54
C GLU A 685 -14.95 11.37 -15.24
N SER A 686 -13.81 10.69 -15.13
CA SER A 686 -13.70 9.32 -14.62
C SER A 686 -12.83 9.32 -13.38
N ILE A 687 -13.09 8.39 -12.46
CA ILE A 687 -12.38 8.30 -11.19
C ILE A 687 -11.97 6.85 -10.91
N LYS A 688 -10.86 6.70 -10.18
CA LYS A 688 -10.34 5.40 -9.76
C LYS A 688 -10.73 5.12 -8.32
N LEU A 689 -11.35 3.96 -8.09
CA LEU A 689 -11.64 3.41 -6.76
C LEU A 689 -10.66 2.29 -6.47
N ILE A 690 -10.21 2.18 -5.23
CA ILE A 690 -9.17 1.22 -4.82
C ILE A 690 -9.55 0.53 -3.51
N GLU A 691 -9.23 -0.75 -3.41
CA GLU A 691 -9.30 -1.55 -2.19
C GLU A 691 -8.00 -2.33 -1.98
N ASN A 692 -7.46 -2.30 -0.76
CA ASN A 692 -6.35 -3.15 -0.36
C ASN A 692 -6.82 -4.61 -0.22
N CYS A 693 -6.15 -5.53 -0.91
CA CYS A 693 -6.46 -6.95 -0.88
C CYS A 693 -6.00 -7.66 0.40
N GLU A 694 -5.25 -6.98 1.26
CA GLU A 694 -4.60 -7.55 2.44
C GLU A 694 -5.23 -7.05 3.76
N PHE A 695 -5.42 -7.96 4.71
CA PHE A 695 -5.81 -7.66 6.09
C PHE A 695 -4.60 -7.49 7.02
N ARG A 696 -3.48 -8.15 6.69
CA ARG A 696 -2.20 -8.03 7.41
C ARG A 696 -1.06 -7.80 6.43
N LEU A 697 -0.11 -6.93 6.79
CA LEU A 697 0.97 -6.44 5.93
C LEU A 697 2.29 -7.09 6.33
N PHE A 698 2.99 -7.68 5.35
CA PHE A 698 4.26 -8.37 5.60
C PHE A 698 5.45 -7.40 5.63
N GLN A 699 5.55 -6.65 6.73
CA GLN A 699 6.51 -5.57 6.91
C GLN A 699 7.96 -6.07 7.00
N ARG A 700 8.89 -5.26 6.46
CA ARG A 700 10.34 -5.39 6.67
C ARG A 700 10.86 -4.16 7.43
N PRO A 701 11.00 -4.23 8.76
CA PRO A 701 11.34 -3.06 9.56
C PRO A 701 12.87 -2.88 9.62
N ASP A 702 13.43 -2.26 8.58
CA ASP A 702 14.89 -2.07 8.46
C ASP A 702 15.48 -1.24 9.63
N ASP A 703 14.73 -0.25 10.13
CA ASP A 703 15.21 0.67 11.18
C ASP A 703 14.96 0.16 12.62
N ALA A 704 14.09 -0.85 12.81
CA ALA A 704 13.74 -1.37 14.14
C ALA A 704 14.90 -2.15 14.80
N VAL A 705 15.99 -2.39 14.06
CA VAL A 705 17.25 -2.89 14.64
C VAL A 705 17.85 -1.91 15.65
N ILE A 706 17.49 -0.63 15.56
CA ILE A 706 17.88 0.45 16.48
C ILE A 706 16.78 0.59 17.55
N PRO A 707 17.02 0.18 18.80
CA PRO A 707 16.01 0.26 19.86
C PRO A 707 15.43 1.67 20.02
N GLY A 708 14.11 1.78 20.06
CA GLY A 708 13.36 3.02 20.28
C GLY A 708 13.17 3.90 19.05
N TYR A 709 13.76 3.54 17.91
CA TYR A 709 13.67 4.35 16.69
C TYR A 709 12.34 4.13 15.96
N ASP A 710 12.04 2.89 15.58
CA ASP A 710 10.76 2.53 14.93
C ASP A 710 9.73 2.14 16.00
N LYS A 711 9.03 3.15 16.54
CA LYS A 711 8.06 2.96 17.63
C LYS A 711 6.86 2.13 17.20
N GLN A 712 6.43 2.25 15.95
CA GLN A 712 5.29 1.49 15.43
C GLN A 712 5.62 0.00 15.35
N THR A 713 6.79 -0.36 14.81
CA THR A 713 7.23 -1.76 14.77
C THR A 713 7.39 -2.33 16.17
N GLU A 714 8.01 -1.61 17.10
CA GLU A 714 8.16 -2.09 18.47
C GLU A 714 6.82 -2.27 19.18
N PHE A 715 5.86 -1.36 18.97
CA PHE A 715 4.50 -1.50 19.47
C PHE A 715 3.82 -2.75 18.89
N ASN A 716 3.85 -2.93 17.56
CA ASN A 716 3.22 -4.04 16.86
C ASN A 716 3.81 -5.39 17.29
N MET A 717 5.15 -5.52 17.29
CA MET A 717 5.85 -6.75 17.67
C MET A 717 5.70 -7.10 19.16
N ALA A 718 5.37 -6.12 20.00
CA ALA A 718 5.09 -6.35 21.42
C ALA A 718 3.68 -6.93 21.68
N GLN A 719 2.76 -6.83 20.71
CA GLN A 719 1.39 -7.35 20.85
C GLN A 719 1.35 -8.88 20.80
N LYS A 720 0.25 -9.48 21.25
CA LYS A 720 0.03 -10.93 21.14
C LYS A 720 -0.47 -11.33 19.74
N GLY A 721 -0.30 -12.60 19.40
CA GLY A 721 -0.83 -13.18 18.15
C GLY A 721 0.01 -12.88 16.91
N ASN A 722 1.24 -12.39 17.10
CA ASN A 722 2.17 -12.07 16.01
C ASN A 722 2.55 -13.32 15.19
N PHE A 723 2.72 -13.12 13.89
CA PHE A 723 3.45 -14.01 13.00
C PHE A 723 4.79 -13.36 12.67
N LEU A 724 5.89 -14.00 13.06
CA LEU A 724 7.26 -13.49 12.89
C LEU A 724 8.06 -14.40 11.98
N ALA A 725 8.98 -13.83 11.21
CA ALA A 725 9.96 -14.58 10.45
C ALA A 725 11.33 -13.88 10.44
N ASN A 726 12.39 -14.67 10.44
CA ASN A 726 13.79 -14.19 10.43
C ASN A 726 14.18 -13.34 11.65
N TYR A 727 13.75 -13.75 12.83
CA TYR A 727 14.25 -13.23 14.11
C TYR A 727 14.99 -14.33 14.89
N GLU A 728 15.88 -13.91 15.79
CA GLU A 728 16.46 -14.81 16.78
C GLU A 728 15.42 -15.22 17.82
N PRO A 729 15.27 -16.52 18.13
CA PRO A 729 14.46 -16.99 19.25
C PRO A 729 15.24 -16.81 20.56
N LEU A 730 14.98 -15.73 21.28
CA LEU A 730 15.66 -15.46 22.55
C LEU A 730 15.07 -16.36 23.64
N ASP A 731 15.88 -17.27 24.16
CA ASP A 731 15.57 -18.06 25.35
C ASP A 731 15.90 -17.28 26.63
N LYS A 732 15.71 -17.91 27.79
CA LYS A 732 15.94 -17.27 29.09
C LYS A 732 17.37 -16.72 29.24
N GLU A 733 18.39 -17.44 28.76
CA GLU A 733 19.79 -17.04 28.91
C GLU A 733 20.10 -15.84 28.02
N SER A 734 19.79 -15.96 26.73
CA SER A 734 20.03 -14.90 25.73
C SER A 734 19.21 -13.63 26.05
N LEU A 735 17.97 -13.78 26.50
CA LEU A 735 17.14 -12.66 26.92
C LEU A 735 17.70 -11.97 28.17
N SER A 736 18.25 -12.74 29.12
CA SER A 736 18.88 -12.16 30.32
C SER A 736 20.07 -11.29 29.95
N GLU A 737 20.85 -11.67 28.92
CA GLU A 737 21.94 -10.83 28.41
C GLU A 737 21.41 -9.50 27.84
N VAL A 738 20.36 -9.56 27.01
CA VAL A 738 19.71 -8.36 26.45
C VAL A 738 19.19 -7.42 27.53
N VAL A 739 18.53 -7.95 28.56
CA VAL A 739 18.01 -7.15 29.68
C VAL A 739 19.14 -6.61 30.57
N SER A 740 20.26 -7.32 30.68
CA SER A 740 21.41 -6.90 31.50
C SER A 740 22.22 -5.75 30.89
N ASP A 741 22.12 -5.51 29.57
CA ASP A 741 22.65 -4.31 28.91
C ASP A 741 21.73 -3.11 29.15
N VAL A 742 21.74 -2.60 30.40
CA VAL A 742 20.82 -1.56 30.88
C VAL A 742 20.81 -0.31 29.99
N ILE A 743 21.97 0.09 29.44
CA ILE A 743 22.09 1.29 28.61
C ILE A 743 21.38 1.10 27.27
N LYS A 744 21.51 -0.08 26.65
CA LYS A 744 20.79 -0.39 25.40
C LYS A 744 19.33 -0.69 25.67
N PHE A 745 19.02 -1.41 26.75
CA PHE A 745 17.68 -1.85 27.11
C PHE A 745 16.73 -0.67 27.39
N THR A 746 17.20 0.38 28.06
CA THR A 746 16.43 1.62 28.32
C THR A 746 16.07 2.41 27.07
N LYS A 747 16.64 2.08 25.90
CA LYS A 747 16.29 2.72 24.63
C LYS A 747 15.06 2.12 23.96
N PHE A 748 14.67 0.89 24.29
CA PHE A 748 13.43 0.31 23.76
C PHE A 748 12.22 1.16 24.19
N THR A 749 11.20 1.21 23.34
CA THR A 749 9.90 1.75 23.71
C THR A 749 9.27 0.94 24.84
N GLU A 750 8.40 1.58 25.62
CA GLU A 750 7.74 0.94 26.76
C GLU A 750 7.06 -0.40 26.41
N PRO A 751 6.33 -0.57 25.28
CA PRO A 751 5.74 -1.85 24.91
C PRO A 751 6.76 -2.98 24.74
N MET A 752 7.84 -2.74 24.01
CA MET A 752 8.89 -3.75 23.78
C MET A 752 9.68 -4.03 25.05
N HIS A 753 10.01 -2.99 25.81
CA HIS A 753 10.66 -3.11 27.11
C HIS A 753 9.84 -3.97 28.07
N SER A 754 8.54 -3.69 28.19
CA SER A 754 7.59 -4.45 29.01
C SER A 754 7.43 -5.90 28.55
N LEU A 755 7.38 -6.18 27.24
CA LEU A 755 7.36 -7.55 26.73
C LEU A 755 8.62 -8.31 27.18
N LEU A 756 9.81 -7.77 26.87
CA LEU A 756 11.08 -8.44 27.12
C LEU A 756 11.32 -8.70 28.61
N ILE A 757 11.02 -7.74 29.50
CA ILE A 757 11.22 -7.92 30.94
C ILE A 757 10.26 -8.96 31.53
N ASN A 758 9.01 -8.99 31.06
CA ASN A 758 8.02 -9.97 31.52
C ASN A 758 8.38 -11.39 31.06
N SER A 759 9.01 -11.52 29.89
CA SER A 759 9.46 -12.80 29.33
C SER A 759 10.65 -13.42 30.06
N VAL A 760 11.49 -12.66 30.78
CA VAL A 760 12.68 -13.18 31.50
C VAL A 760 12.33 -14.30 32.48
N ASN A 761 11.16 -14.22 33.11
CA ASN A 761 10.73 -15.19 34.12
C ASN A 761 9.95 -16.39 33.54
N ASN A 762 9.66 -16.39 32.24
CA ASN A 762 8.91 -17.45 31.58
C ASN A 762 9.83 -18.61 31.21
N ALA A 763 10.06 -19.52 32.17
CA ALA A 763 10.90 -20.70 31.95
C ALA A 763 10.39 -21.56 30.78
N GLY A 764 11.31 -21.92 29.87
CA GLY A 764 11.03 -22.80 28.74
C GLY A 764 10.37 -22.14 27.53
N LYS A 765 10.16 -20.82 27.52
CA LYS A 765 9.58 -20.08 26.39
C LYS A 765 10.61 -19.22 25.66
N TYR A 766 10.27 -18.82 24.44
CA TYR A 766 11.05 -17.91 23.61
C TYR A 766 10.37 -16.54 23.50
N VAL A 767 11.15 -15.51 23.17
CA VAL A 767 10.64 -14.18 22.80
C VAL A 767 11.49 -13.63 21.66
N CYS A 768 10.92 -12.78 20.81
CA CYS A 768 11.69 -12.02 19.81
C CYS A 768 11.83 -10.55 20.21
N SER A 769 12.95 -9.96 19.84
CA SER A 769 13.23 -8.53 20.00
C SER A 769 13.37 -7.88 18.63
N SER A 770 12.85 -6.66 18.47
CA SER A 770 13.02 -5.85 17.25
C SER A 770 14.49 -5.68 16.85
N ALA A 771 15.39 -5.64 17.85
CA ALA A 771 16.83 -5.42 17.67
C ALA A 771 17.65 -6.68 17.32
N HIS A 772 17.03 -7.86 17.25
CA HIS A 772 17.75 -9.14 17.08
C HIS A 772 17.20 -9.97 15.91
N PRO A 773 17.45 -9.57 14.64
CA PRO A 773 17.18 -10.40 13.47
C PRO A 773 17.95 -11.72 13.52
N ARG A 774 17.42 -12.74 12.84
CA ARG A 774 18.04 -14.08 12.70
C ARG A 774 19.46 -13.97 12.18
N ILE A 775 20.39 -14.73 12.74
CA ILE A 775 21.76 -14.87 12.26
C ILE A 775 21.78 -15.86 11.10
N VAL A 776 22.22 -15.39 9.94
CA VAL A 776 22.40 -16.18 8.71
C VAL A 776 23.84 -16.02 8.26
N ASN A 777 24.57 -17.13 8.14
CA ASN A 777 26.00 -17.13 7.79
C ASN A 777 26.85 -16.20 8.68
N GLY A 778 26.55 -16.14 9.98
CA GLY A 778 27.30 -15.37 10.96
C GLY A 778 26.98 -13.87 11.03
N ALA A 779 25.97 -13.39 10.30
CA ALA A 779 25.51 -11.99 10.35
C ALA A 779 23.99 -11.89 10.51
N PRO A 780 23.46 -10.82 11.11
CA PRO A 780 22.01 -10.58 11.15
C PRO A 780 21.41 -10.51 9.74
N SER A 781 20.27 -11.18 9.55
CA SER A 781 19.51 -11.14 8.31
C SER A 781 19.12 -9.70 7.99
N LYS A 782 19.21 -9.34 6.72
CA LYS A 782 18.72 -8.06 6.19
C LYS A 782 17.24 -8.13 5.77
N ASN A 783 16.54 -9.17 6.18
CA ASN A 783 15.13 -9.39 5.86
C ASN A 783 14.33 -9.89 7.09
N PRO A 784 14.41 -9.20 8.25
CA PRO A 784 13.48 -9.47 9.36
C PRO A 784 12.05 -9.17 8.91
N ARG A 785 11.08 -9.97 9.36
CA ARG A 785 9.69 -9.85 8.91
C ARG A 785 8.68 -10.10 10.02
N TYR A 786 7.56 -9.38 9.95
CA TYR A 786 6.36 -9.66 10.74
C TYR A 786 5.09 -9.34 9.95
N LEU A 787 3.96 -9.92 10.34
CA LEU A 787 2.64 -9.54 9.83
C LEU A 787 2.02 -8.44 10.72
N GLU A 788 2.08 -7.20 10.25
CA GLU A 788 1.36 -6.08 10.85
C GLU A 788 -0.14 -6.22 10.59
N THR A 789 -0.97 -6.19 11.64
CA THR A 789 -2.42 -6.11 11.44
C THR A 789 -2.80 -4.68 11.13
N ARG A 790 -3.59 -4.48 10.06
CA ARG A 790 -4.05 -3.15 9.68
C ARG A 790 -4.73 -2.44 10.84
N ALA A 791 -4.32 -1.20 11.10
CA ALA A 791 -4.81 -0.42 12.23
C ALA A 791 -6.33 -0.21 12.21
N ASP A 792 -6.94 -0.07 11.02
CA ASP A 792 -8.39 0.12 10.86
C ASP A 792 -9.22 -1.11 11.24
N LEU A 793 -8.60 -2.29 11.34
CA LEU A 793 -9.25 -3.51 11.84
C LEU A 793 -9.18 -3.63 13.37
N LEU A 794 -8.11 -3.10 13.99
CA LEU A 794 -7.90 -3.15 15.44
C LEU A 794 -8.66 -2.04 16.16
N ASP A 795 -8.61 -0.82 15.62
CA ASP A 795 -9.34 0.34 16.13
C ASP A 795 -10.05 1.07 14.96
N PRO A 796 -11.30 0.69 14.66
CA PRO A 796 -12.06 1.31 13.57
C PRO A 796 -12.55 2.73 13.92
N SER A 797 -12.33 3.23 15.14
CA SER A 797 -12.89 4.52 15.59
C SER A 797 -12.41 5.69 14.73
N ARG A 798 -11.11 5.74 14.40
CA ARG A 798 -10.52 6.80 13.58
C ARG A 798 -11.11 6.83 12.17
N LYS A 799 -11.31 5.65 11.56
CA LYS A 799 -12.00 5.54 10.27
C LYS A 799 -13.45 6.02 10.35
N TYR A 800 -14.18 5.60 11.39
CA TYR A 800 -15.54 6.06 11.63
C TYR A 800 -15.63 7.59 11.82
N PHE A 801 -14.70 8.20 12.56
CA PHE A 801 -14.66 9.65 12.77
C PHE A 801 -14.39 10.41 11.46
N ALA A 802 -13.52 9.88 10.60
CA ALA A 802 -13.28 10.43 9.26
C ALA A 802 -14.54 10.32 8.40
N GLU A 803 -15.19 9.15 8.35
CA GLU A 803 -16.43 8.94 7.61
C GLU A 803 -17.54 9.87 8.08
N MET A 804 -17.77 9.99 9.39
CA MET A 804 -18.76 10.92 9.94
C MET A 804 -18.43 12.38 9.59
N GLY A 805 -17.16 12.78 9.67
CA GLY A 805 -16.73 14.11 9.23
C GLY A 805 -17.11 14.40 7.78
N ILE A 806 -16.89 13.43 6.89
CA ILE A 806 -17.23 13.53 5.47
C ILE A 806 -18.75 13.53 5.25
N ARG A 807 -19.51 12.69 5.96
CA ARG A 807 -20.97 12.68 5.88
C ARG A 807 -21.56 14.03 6.24
N LEU A 808 -21.08 14.64 7.33
CA LEU A 808 -21.54 15.97 7.73
C LEU A 808 -21.15 17.04 6.70
N HIS A 809 -19.92 16.97 6.19
CA HIS A 809 -19.41 17.93 5.21
C HIS A 809 -20.16 17.86 3.88
N ARG A 810 -20.29 16.66 3.31
CA ARG A 810 -20.96 16.42 2.03
C ARG A 810 -22.50 16.32 2.15
N LYS A 811 -23.04 16.31 3.38
CA LYS A 811 -24.48 16.11 3.70
C LYS A 811 -25.02 14.78 3.16
N ILE A 812 -24.22 13.73 3.27
CA ILE A 812 -24.56 12.37 2.80
C ILE A 812 -25.31 11.63 3.93
N SER A 813 -26.46 11.03 3.60
CA SER A 813 -27.28 10.28 4.55
C SER A 813 -26.57 9.04 5.11
N LEU A 814 -26.99 8.53 6.27
CA LEU A 814 -26.34 7.38 6.93
C LEU A 814 -26.35 6.10 6.08
N ASP A 815 -27.41 5.86 5.33
CA ASP A 815 -27.60 4.65 4.52
C ASP A 815 -26.88 4.72 3.16
N SER A 816 -26.40 5.91 2.77
CA SER A 816 -25.69 6.11 1.51
C SER A 816 -24.21 5.70 1.63
N PRO A 817 -23.63 5.05 0.61
CA PRO A 817 -22.19 4.83 0.52
C PRO A 817 -21.38 6.14 0.54
N ILE A 818 -20.13 6.06 0.98
CA ILE A 818 -19.13 7.12 0.82
C ILE A 818 -18.02 6.57 -0.06
N CYS A 819 -17.66 7.31 -1.12
CA CYS A 819 -16.54 6.97 -1.97
C CYS A 819 -15.34 7.89 -1.70
N HIS A 820 -14.17 7.27 -1.66
CA HIS A 820 -12.85 7.91 -1.62
C HIS A 820 -12.11 7.58 -2.92
N PRO A 821 -12.41 8.28 -4.02
CA PRO A 821 -11.63 8.12 -5.24
C PRO A 821 -10.22 8.64 -5.05
N VAL A 822 -9.30 8.18 -5.89
CA VAL A 822 -7.93 8.71 -5.96
C VAL A 822 -8.00 10.20 -6.32
N ASP A 823 -7.31 11.03 -5.54
CA ASP A 823 -7.16 12.47 -5.82
C ASP A 823 -5.86 12.78 -6.55
N SER A 824 -4.79 12.04 -6.28
CA SER A 824 -3.46 12.31 -6.85
C SER A 824 -2.61 11.06 -6.95
N VAL A 825 -1.94 10.89 -8.10
CA VAL A 825 -1.02 9.77 -8.37
C VAL A 825 0.42 10.24 -8.21
N LEU A 826 1.06 9.78 -7.14
CA LEU A 826 2.34 10.29 -6.61
C LEU A 826 3.35 9.14 -6.48
N THR A 827 3.97 8.77 -7.59
CA THR A 827 4.91 7.65 -7.69
C THR A 827 6.23 7.94 -6.95
N GLY A 828 7.07 6.93 -6.76
CA GLY A 828 8.36 7.07 -6.08
C GLY A 828 9.52 6.50 -6.90
N ARG A 829 10.68 7.17 -6.84
CA ARG A 829 11.91 6.72 -7.48
C ARG A 829 12.98 6.45 -6.45
N ARG A 830 13.75 5.39 -6.68
CA ARG A 830 14.98 5.14 -5.93
C ARG A 830 16.18 5.65 -6.74
N ASN A 831 16.76 6.73 -6.26
CA ASN A 831 17.93 7.34 -6.86
C ASN A 831 19.21 6.89 -6.14
N ASN A 832 20.32 6.87 -6.87
CA ASN A 832 21.64 6.60 -6.32
C ASN A 832 22.72 7.45 -7.02
N PRO A 833 23.78 7.83 -6.30
CA PRO A 833 24.97 8.42 -6.90
C PRO A 833 25.80 7.32 -7.58
N ARG A 834 26.91 7.71 -8.18
CA ARG A 834 27.92 6.77 -8.68
C ARG A 834 28.55 5.99 -7.53
N GLU A 835 28.64 4.68 -7.67
CA GLU A 835 29.38 3.79 -6.76
C GLU A 835 30.21 2.78 -7.59
N PRO A 836 31.22 2.10 -7.01
CA PRO A 836 31.99 1.09 -7.73
C PRO A 836 31.08 0.00 -8.34
N GLY A 837 31.01 -0.05 -9.68
CA GLY A 837 30.16 -0.98 -10.43
C GLY A 837 28.69 -0.57 -10.57
N ILE A 838 28.30 0.62 -10.09
CA ILE A 838 26.94 1.15 -10.18
C ILE A 838 26.99 2.55 -10.83
N ARG A 839 26.30 2.69 -11.97
CA ARG A 839 26.14 3.99 -12.66
C ARG A 839 25.16 4.91 -11.91
N PRO A 840 25.34 6.23 -11.98
CA PRO A 840 24.42 7.18 -11.35
C PRO A 840 23.01 7.08 -11.92
N LEU A 841 22.02 7.40 -11.09
CA LEU A 841 20.60 7.57 -11.46
C LEU A 841 19.94 8.77 -10.75
N ALA A 842 20.69 9.51 -9.92
CA ALA A 842 20.18 10.62 -9.13
C ALA A 842 20.03 11.93 -9.92
N VAL A 843 19.38 11.87 -11.09
CA VAL A 843 19.16 13.03 -11.98
C VAL A 843 17.86 13.78 -11.68
N TYR A 844 16.99 13.20 -10.86
CA TYR A 844 15.72 13.80 -10.47
C TYR A 844 15.92 14.77 -9.31
N ASN A 845 15.22 15.91 -9.36
CA ASN A 845 15.04 16.80 -8.21
C ASN A 845 14.00 16.20 -7.22
N PRO A 846 13.59 16.90 -6.14
CA PRO A 846 12.64 16.34 -5.17
C PRO A 846 11.31 15.83 -5.75
N ILE A 847 10.73 16.56 -6.71
CA ILE A 847 9.41 16.28 -7.30
C ILE A 847 9.44 16.59 -8.80
N HIS A 848 9.18 15.56 -9.62
CA HIS A 848 8.97 15.70 -11.05
C HIS A 848 7.51 15.47 -11.44
N PHE A 849 7.08 16.10 -12.52
CA PHE A 849 5.84 15.81 -13.23
C PHE A 849 6.20 15.30 -14.62
N GLN A 850 5.60 14.19 -15.04
CA GLN A 850 5.81 13.65 -16.39
C GLN A 850 4.48 13.55 -17.10
N GLU A 851 4.46 14.03 -18.34
CA GLU A 851 3.36 13.74 -19.27
C GLU A 851 3.33 12.24 -19.58
N LEU A 852 2.19 11.76 -20.08
CA LEU A 852 1.95 10.32 -20.23
C LEU A 852 3.03 9.57 -21.03
N PRO A 853 3.59 10.08 -22.14
CA PRO A 853 4.66 9.39 -22.85
C PRO A 853 5.89 9.13 -21.96
N GLU A 854 6.44 10.17 -21.32
CA GLU A 854 7.61 10.05 -20.44
C GLU A 854 7.30 9.21 -19.21
N LEU A 855 6.13 9.39 -18.59
CA LEU A 855 5.69 8.59 -17.45
C LEU A 855 5.63 7.09 -17.83
N PHE A 856 5.13 6.76 -19.02
CA PHE A 856 5.05 5.38 -19.47
C PHE A 856 6.40 4.79 -19.89
N MET A 857 7.37 5.60 -20.34
CA MET A 857 8.74 5.12 -20.50
C MET A 857 9.31 4.60 -19.18
N ASP A 858 9.01 5.33 -18.09
CA ASP A 858 9.42 4.96 -16.75
C ASP A 858 8.62 3.79 -16.18
N PHE A 859 7.31 3.72 -16.41
CA PHE A 859 6.51 2.58 -15.97
C PHE A 859 6.89 1.29 -16.68
N VAL A 860 7.18 1.33 -17.98
CA VAL A 860 7.69 0.18 -18.74
C VAL A 860 9.02 -0.29 -18.14
N SER A 861 9.89 0.64 -17.78
CA SER A 861 11.28 0.34 -17.37
C SER A 861 11.44 0.04 -15.89
N SER A 862 10.71 0.71 -15.01
CA SER A 862 10.74 0.60 -13.53
C SER A 862 12.17 0.46 -13.00
N LEU A 863 12.95 1.53 -13.16
CA LEU A 863 14.41 1.55 -13.02
C LEU A 863 14.89 1.46 -11.57
N THR A 864 15.97 0.71 -11.33
CA THR A 864 16.65 0.64 -10.03
C THR A 864 18.17 0.47 -10.17
N GLY A 865 18.95 1.19 -9.37
CA GLY A 865 20.41 1.07 -9.38
C GLY A 865 20.98 -0.12 -8.61
N LYS A 866 20.19 -0.78 -7.75
CA LYS A 866 20.63 -1.98 -7.01
C LYS A 866 20.20 -3.23 -7.79
N SER A 867 21.21 -3.95 -8.31
CA SER A 867 21.13 -5.03 -9.33
C SER A 867 21.32 -4.54 -10.78
N PRO A 868 22.45 -3.88 -11.11
CA PRO A 868 22.75 -3.41 -12.46
C PRO A 868 22.80 -4.56 -13.47
N SER A 869 22.37 -4.30 -14.71
CA SER A 869 22.58 -5.21 -15.83
C SER A 869 24.03 -5.10 -16.33
N THR A 870 24.44 -5.97 -17.25
CA THR A 870 25.75 -5.87 -17.92
C THR A 870 25.93 -4.56 -18.71
N THR A 871 24.85 -3.83 -18.99
CA THR A 871 24.83 -2.65 -19.86
C THR A 871 24.23 -1.39 -19.22
N GLY A 872 23.75 -1.42 -17.97
CA GLY A 872 23.11 -0.25 -17.35
C GLY A 872 22.38 -0.54 -16.04
N ALA A 873 21.39 0.29 -15.71
CA ALA A 873 20.54 0.11 -14.53
C ALA A 873 19.74 -1.21 -14.56
N GLY A 874 19.35 -1.69 -13.38
CA GLY A 874 18.38 -2.78 -13.23
C GLY A 874 16.96 -2.32 -13.55
N SER A 875 16.08 -3.28 -13.82
CA SER A 875 14.64 -3.07 -14.06
C SER A 875 13.83 -4.05 -13.20
N GLU A 876 12.77 -3.55 -12.57
CA GLU A 876 11.76 -4.40 -11.89
C GLU A 876 10.65 -4.88 -12.85
N GLY A 877 10.78 -4.59 -14.14
CA GLY A 877 9.77 -4.84 -15.18
C GLY A 877 8.58 -3.88 -15.10
N ALA A 878 7.70 -3.94 -16.10
CA ALA A 878 6.56 -3.03 -16.23
C ALA A 878 5.78 -2.89 -14.91
N LEU A 879 5.52 -1.65 -14.49
CA LEU A 879 4.76 -1.27 -13.29
C LEU A 879 5.31 -1.88 -11.99
N THR A 880 6.59 -2.27 -11.94
CA THR A 880 7.22 -3.04 -10.85
C THR A 880 6.61 -4.44 -10.64
N LYS A 881 5.91 -4.95 -11.65
CA LYS A 881 5.19 -6.23 -11.63
C LYS A 881 5.89 -7.35 -12.40
N GLY A 882 7.11 -7.15 -12.90
CA GLY A 882 7.86 -8.19 -13.62
C GLY A 882 7.89 -9.55 -12.88
N PRO A 883 8.23 -9.61 -11.58
CA PRO A 883 8.20 -10.85 -10.81
C PRO A 883 6.80 -11.38 -10.44
N PHE A 884 5.74 -10.62 -10.76
CA PHE A 884 4.38 -10.85 -10.28
C PHE A 884 3.33 -10.91 -11.38
N ASN A 885 3.70 -10.86 -12.66
CA ASN A 885 2.78 -10.98 -13.78
C ASN A 885 3.10 -12.24 -14.62
N ALA A 886 2.13 -13.15 -14.72
CA ALA A 886 2.24 -14.41 -15.49
C ALA A 886 1.80 -14.25 -16.97
N LEU A 887 1.35 -13.07 -17.36
CA LEU A 887 0.93 -12.72 -18.72
C LEU A 887 2.02 -11.88 -19.41
N ARG A 888 1.83 -11.60 -20.71
CA ARG A 888 2.55 -10.51 -21.36
C ARG A 888 2.18 -9.18 -20.69
N THR A 889 3.19 -8.37 -20.41
CA THR A 889 3.04 -7.14 -19.62
C THR A 889 2.31 -6.03 -20.37
N THR A 890 2.13 -6.16 -21.69
CA THR A 890 1.36 -5.23 -22.52
C THR A 890 -0.08 -5.08 -22.05
N ALA A 891 -0.73 -6.14 -21.56
CA ALA A 891 -2.09 -6.06 -21.05
C ALA A 891 -2.20 -5.08 -19.85
N ASP A 892 -1.27 -5.19 -18.89
CA ASP A 892 -1.18 -4.28 -17.75
C ASP A 892 -0.85 -2.85 -18.19
N LEU A 893 0.07 -2.68 -19.14
CA LEU A 893 0.45 -1.36 -19.66
C LEU A 893 -0.70 -0.67 -20.41
N ASN A 894 -1.44 -1.41 -21.24
CA ASN A 894 -2.61 -0.92 -21.95
C ASN A 894 -3.70 -0.50 -20.95
N ASN A 895 -3.99 -1.34 -19.95
CA ASN A 895 -4.97 -1.05 -18.90
C ASN A 895 -4.59 0.23 -18.13
N ALA A 896 -3.33 0.31 -17.67
CA ALA A 896 -2.83 1.48 -16.97
C ALA A 896 -2.90 2.74 -17.86
N LEU A 897 -2.50 2.67 -19.13
CA LEU A 897 -2.53 3.84 -20.00
C LEU A 897 -3.95 4.36 -20.20
N VAL A 898 -4.90 3.45 -20.47
CA VAL A 898 -6.32 3.82 -20.60
C VAL A 898 -6.83 4.43 -19.30
N SER A 899 -6.45 3.87 -18.14
CA SER A 899 -6.77 4.39 -16.79
C SER A 899 -6.35 5.86 -16.66
N PHE A 900 -5.11 6.19 -17.00
CA PHE A 900 -4.61 7.58 -16.98
C PHE A 900 -5.33 8.48 -17.99
N MET A 901 -5.58 8.01 -19.21
CA MET A 901 -6.23 8.82 -20.26
C MET A 901 -7.70 9.13 -19.92
N VAL A 902 -8.51 8.16 -19.45
CA VAL A 902 -9.93 8.43 -19.14
C VAL A 902 -10.10 9.30 -17.90
N THR A 903 -9.24 9.12 -16.89
CA THR A 903 -9.28 9.87 -15.63
C THR A 903 -8.68 11.27 -15.77
N GLY A 904 -7.64 11.42 -16.60
CA GLY A 904 -6.87 12.66 -16.68
C GLY A 904 -5.98 12.88 -15.46
N TYR A 905 -5.57 11.82 -14.76
CA TYR A 905 -4.65 11.96 -13.63
C TYR A 905 -3.25 12.38 -14.08
N ALA A 906 -2.65 13.30 -13.32
CA ALA A 906 -1.26 13.71 -13.48
C ALA A 906 -0.31 12.70 -12.82
N GLY A 907 0.79 12.35 -13.51
CA GLY A 907 1.83 11.49 -12.96
C GLY A 907 2.97 12.30 -12.34
N PHE A 908 2.95 12.44 -11.02
CA PHE A 908 4.08 13.00 -10.28
C PHE A 908 5.00 11.88 -9.76
N SER A 909 6.28 12.19 -9.58
CA SER A 909 7.25 11.28 -8.95
C SER A 909 8.06 12.00 -7.88
N SER A 910 8.27 11.34 -6.73
CA SER A 910 9.10 11.83 -5.63
C SER A 910 10.43 11.09 -5.57
N SER A 911 11.52 11.82 -5.31
CA SER A 911 12.85 11.23 -5.14
C SER A 911 13.06 10.61 -3.75
N ALA A 912 13.66 9.42 -3.71
CA ALA A 912 14.14 8.75 -2.50
C ALA A 912 15.59 8.27 -2.67
N GLY A 913 16.31 8.13 -1.56
CA GLY A 913 17.73 7.82 -1.53
C GLY A 913 18.59 9.07 -1.68
N TYR A 914 18.75 9.56 -2.92
CA TYR A 914 19.63 10.67 -3.26
C TYR A 914 19.00 11.66 -4.25
N ILE A 915 19.51 12.90 -4.24
CA ILE A 915 19.23 13.94 -5.24
C ILE A 915 20.58 14.49 -5.71
N GLY A 916 20.93 14.28 -6.98
CA GLY A 916 22.30 14.51 -7.45
C GLY A 916 23.33 13.59 -6.79
N THR A 917 24.61 13.92 -6.98
CA THR A 917 25.74 13.09 -6.53
C THR A 917 25.96 13.12 -5.01
N ASN A 918 25.62 14.24 -4.35
CA ASN A 918 26.07 14.52 -2.99
C ASN A 918 24.95 14.68 -1.95
N MET A 919 23.69 14.87 -2.36
CA MET A 919 22.58 15.07 -1.42
C MET A 919 21.87 13.75 -1.10
N ARG A 920 22.20 13.15 0.04
CA ARG A 920 21.43 12.02 0.59
C ARG A 920 20.14 12.52 1.24
N VAL A 921 19.02 11.91 0.91
CA VAL A 921 17.68 12.26 1.44
C VAL A 921 16.92 11.08 2.05
N ASP A 922 17.39 9.84 1.87
CA ASP A 922 16.69 8.63 2.32
C ASP A 922 15.19 8.67 1.94
N HIS A 923 14.27 8.70 2.91
CA HIS A 923 12.82 8.81 2.68
C HIS A 923 12.23 10.16 3.11
N ASP A 924 13.05 11.15 3.45
CA ASP A 924 12.58 12.44 4.00
C ASP A 924 11.64 13.16 3.03
N VAL A 925 11.95 13.15 1.72
CA VAL A 925 11.07 13.72 0.68
C VAL A 925 9.79 12.88 0.52
N SER A 926 9.88 11.55 0.61
CA SER A 926 8.72 10.66 0.48
C SER A 926 7.67 10.90 1.57
N LEU A 927 8.11 11.15 2.81
CA LEU A 927 7.23 11.45 3.94
C LEU A 927 6.56 12.83 3.81
N LEU A 928 7.21 13.79 3.15
CA LEU A 928 6.70 15.15 2.93
C LEU A 928 5.58 15.23 1.90
N ILE A 929 5.53 14.32 0.92
CA ILE A 929 4.55 14.33 -0.17
C ILE A 929 3.09 14.46 0.32
N PRO A 930 2.57 13.56 1.18
CA PRO A 930 1.18 13.66 1.62
C PRO A 930 0.92 14.93 2.46
N GLU A 931 1.94 15.45 3.17
CA GLU A 931 1.83 16.67 3.95
C GLU A 931 1.67 17.92 3.07
N ILE A 932 2.37 17.97 1.94
CA ILE A 932 2.24 19.06 0.96
C ILE A 932 0.90 18.93 0.24
N TRP A 933 0.59 17.75 -0.32
CA TRP A 933 -0.58 17.56 -1.19
C TRP A 933 -1.91 17.85 -0.48
N THR A 934 -2.07 17.40 0.76
CA THR A 934 -3.29 17.68 1.56
C THR A 934 -3.47 19.18 1.85
N ARG A 935 -2.42 20.01 1.65
CA ARG A 935 -2.44 21.47 1.86
C ARG A 935 -2.49 22.28 0.56
N LEU A 936 -2.48 21.62 -0.59
CA LEU A 936 -2.77 22.22 -1.89
C LEU A 936 -4.28 22.12 -2.16
N SER A 937 -4.87 23.17 -2.72
CA SER A 937 -6.21 23.12 -3.30
C SER A 937 -6.24 22.23 -4.56
N VAL A 938 -7.43 21.90 -5.05
CA VAL A 938 -7.58 21.10 -6.27
C VAL A 938 -6.90 21.77 -7.47
N GLU A 939 -7.06 23.08 -7.64
CA GLU A 939 -6.41 23.85 -8.72
C GLU A 939 -4.89 23.91 -8.55
N GLU A 940 -4.39 24.11 -7.33
CA GLU A 940 -2.95 24.13 -7.05
C GLU A 940 -2.25 22.78 -7.30
N ARG A 941 -3.00 21.68 -7.46
CA ARG A 941 -2.45 20.33 -7.78
C ARG A 941 -2.39 20.06 -9.28
N ASP A 942 -3.04 20.88 -10.10
CA ASP A 942 -3.10 20.69 -11.55
C ASP A 942 -1.75 21.08 -12.18
N PRO A 943 -1.09 20.18 -12.92
CA PRO A 943 0.16 20.51 -13.61
C PRO A 943 0.02 21.68 -14.59
N GLU A 944 -1.13 21.87 -15.25
CA GLU A 944 -1.33 23.01 -16.15
C GLU A 944 -1.29 24.33 -15.38
N PHE A 945 -1.93 24.38 -14.21
CA PHE A 945 -1.85 25.50 -13.29
C PHE A 945 -0.40 25.71 -12.83
N MET A 946 0.32 24.63 -12.48
CA MET A 946 1.70 24.74 -12.02
C MET A 946 2.65 25.25 -13.11
N ILE A 947 2.54 24.77 -14.35
CA ILE A 947 3.34 25.22 -15.49
C ILE A 947 3.05 26.70 -15.78
N LYS A 948 1.77 27.09 -15.84
CA LYS A 948 1.35 28.47 -16.13
C LYS A 948 1.86 29.48 -15.09
N ASN A 949 2.00 29.06 -13.84
CA ASN A 949 2.47 29.90 -12.73
C ASN A 949 3.95 29.66 -12.39
N GLU A 950 4.73 29.05 -13.28
CA GLU A 950 6.18 28.84 -13.14
C GLU A 950 6.58 27.98 -11.92
N TYR A 951 5.66 27.20 -11.36
CA TYR A 951 5.94 26.23 -10.30
C TYR A 951 6.59 24.95 -10.84
N LEU A 952 6.45 24.68 -12.14
CA LEU A 952 7.12 23.60 -12.86
C LEU A 952 7.92 24.20 -14.03
N GLU A 953 9.16 23.72 -14.23
CA GLU A 953 9.97 24.00 -15.41
C GLU A 953 10.25 22.72 -16.19
N SER A 954 10.25 22.81 -17.53
CA SER A 954 10.59 21.70 -18.43
C SER A 954 12.09 21.41 -18.35
N VAL A 955 12.46 20.13 -18.35
CA VAL A 955 13.84 19.68 -18.57
C VAL A 955 14.04 19.50 -20.07
N GLU A 956 14.98 20.20 -20.68
CA GLU A 956 15.18 20.17 -22.13
C GLU A 956 16.27 19.17 -22.55
N ASP A 957 16.22 18.75 -23.82
CA ASP A 957 17.37 18.09 -24.47
C ASP A 957 18.52 19.11 -24.64
N PHE A 958 19.77 18.67 -24.48
CA PHE A 958 20.95 19.52 -24.65
C PHE A 958 22.16 18.74 -25.19
N ASP A 959 23.18 19.46 -25.68
CA ASP A 959 24.44 18.85 -26.14
C ASP A 959 25.50 18.88 -25.03
N HIS A 960 26.19 17.76 -24.81
CA HIS A 960 27.36 17.67 -23.94
C HIS A 960 28.48 16.92 -24.65
N ASN A 961 29.67 17.51 -24.75
CA ASN A 961 30.83 16.93 -25.44
C ASN A 961 30.55 16.44 -26.89
N GLY A 962 29.59 17.05 -27.59
CA GLY A 962 29.23 16.71 -28.96
C GLY A 962 28.22 15.56 -29.08
N GLU A 963 27.71 15.03 -27.97
CA GLU A 963 26.64 14.04 -27.93
C GLU A 963 25.34 14.68 -27.42
N LYS A 964 24.22 14.29 -28.03
CA LYS A 964 22.89 14.76 -27.63
C LYS A 964 22.43 13.99 -26.39
N VAL A 965 22.09 14.73 -25.34
CA VAL A 965 21.54 14.21 -24.07
C VAL A 965 20.02 14.40 -24.08
N LEU A 966 19.27 13.30 -23.90
CA LEU A 966 17.80 13.30 -23.96
C LEU A 966 17.16 13.71 -22.62
N GLY A 967 17.49 14.90 -22.13
CA GLY A 967 17.00 15.45 -20.87
C GLY A 967 15.46 15.56 -20.79
N SER A 968 14.79 15.75 -21.94
CA SER A 968 13.33 15.85 -22.01
C SER A 968 12.57 14.62 -21.50
N ARG A 969 13.21 13.46 -21.41
CA ARG A 969 12.59 12.25 -20.83
C ARG A 969 12.28 12.38 -19.33
N LEU A 970 12.91 13.34 -18.64
CA LEU A 970 12.66 13.61 -17.22
C LEU A 970 11.38 14.45 -16.98
N GLY A 971 10.75 14.95 -18.06
CA GLY A 971 9.56 15.78 -18.00
C GLY A 971 9.82 17.15 -17.37
N TYR A 972 8.98 17.52 -16.41
CA TYR A 972 9.04 18.77 -15.67
C TYR A 972 9.51 18.53 -14.24
N ARG A 973 10.04 19.57 -13.62
CA ARG A 973 10.51 19.52 -12.23
C ARG A 973 10.06 20.75 -11.45
N ILE A 974 9.89 20.63 -10.14
CA ILE A 974 9.51 21.77 -9.30
C ILE A 974 10.60 22.86 -9.29
N THR A 975 10.16 24.12 -9.18
CA THR A 975 11.05 25.30 -9.18
C THR A 975 11.19 25.91 -7.79
N GLU A 976 12.02 26.95 -7.67
CA GLU A 976 12.11 27.77 -6.45
C GLU A 976 10.76 28.43 -6.10
N HIS A 977 9.91 28.75 -7.09
CA HIS A 977 8.59 29.34 -6.86
C HIS A 977 7.65 28.35 -6.18
N PHE A 978 7.70 27.06 -6.56
CA PHE A 978 6.93 26.02 -5.90
C PHE A 978 7.29 25.95 -4.42
N VAL A 979 8.60 25.94 -4.12
CA VAL A 979 9.10 25.90 -2.75
C VAL A 979 8.66 27.15 -2.00
N HIS A 980 8.86 28.33 -2.56
CA HIS A 980 8.50 29.60 -1.93
C HIS A 980 7.00 29.68 -1.57
N ASP A 981 6.11 29.30 -2.49
CA ASP A 981 4.67 29.48 -2.32
C ASP A 981 3.98 28.35 -1.56
N PHE A 982 4.48 27.11 -1.69
CA PHE A 982 3.83 25.94 -1.08
C PHE A 982 4.57 25.37 0.13
N PHE A 983 5.90 25.44 0.22
CA PHE A 983 6.61 24.97 1.42
C PHE A 983 6.43 25.91 2.61
N GLY A 984 6.05 27.18 2.37
CA GLY A 984 5.58 28.09 3.43
C GLY A 984 4.28 27.62 4.12
N LYS A 985 3.64 26.55 3.61
CA LYS A 985 2.55 25.83 4.31
C LYS A 985 3.06 24.86 5.40
N LEU A 986 4.37 24.55 5.41
CA LEU A 986 5.01 23.58 6.31
C LEU A 986 6.13 24.18 7.16
N PHE A 987 7.02 24.96 6.55
CA PHE A 987 8.26 25.46 7.17
C PHE A 987 8.23 26.97 7.38
N ASP A 988 8.96 27.44 8.39
CA ASP A 988 9.15 28.86 8.66
C ASP A 988 10.11 29.52 7.65
N ASN A 989 11.08 28.75 7.14
CA ASN A 989 12.02 29.21 6.12
C ASN A 989 12.04 28.19 4.97
N PRO A 990 11.10 28.29 4.02
CA PRO A 990 10.92 27.27 2.99
C PRO A 990 12.09 27.20 2.00
N VAL A 991 12.66 28.35 1.63
CA VAL A 991 13.68 28.43 0.55
C VAL A 991 15.02 27.81 0.89
N VAL A 992 15.32 27.56 2.18
CA VAL A 992 16.56 26.89 2.59
C VAL A 992 16.43 25.37 2.67
N VAL A 993 15.19 24.85 2.61
CA VAL A 993 14.92 23.40 2.68
C VAL A 993 15.49 22.73 1.43
N PHE A 994 15.11 23.25 0.25
CA PHE A 994 15.65 22.84 -1.04
C PHE A 994 16.45 23.98 -1.67
N THR A 995 17.78 23.83 -1.66
CA THR A 995 18.72 24.77 -2.28
C THR A 995 18.73 24.60 -3.80
N ASP A 996 19.35 25.54 -4.52
CA ASP A 996 19.50 25.47 -5.98
C ASP A 996 20.15 24.15 -6.43
N GLU A 997 21.17 23.66 -5.72
CA GLU A 997 21.83 22.38 -6.02
C GLU A 997 20.89 21.16 -5.85
N ILE A 998 19.83 21.27 -5.05
CA ILE A 998 18.81 20.23 -4.87
C ILE A 998 17.74 20.35 -5.97
N LEU A 999 17.30 21.57 -6.27
CA LEU A 999 16.30 21.83 -7.31
C LEU A 999 16.85 21.59 -8.72
N LYS A 1000 18.18 21.78 -8.89
CA LYS A 1000 18.94 21.64 -10.13
C LYS A 1000 20.14 20.70 -9.90
N PRO A 1001 19.92 19.37 -9.85
CA PRO A 1001 20.95 18.38 -9.55
C PRO A 1001 22.19 18.45 -10.45
N GLU A 1002 22.04 18.95 -11.67
CA GLU A 1002 23.13 19.20 -12.63
C GLU A 1002 24.19 20.19 -12.13
N LEU A 1003 23.87 21.03 -11.13
CA LEU A 1003 24.84 21.93 -10.50
C LEU A 1003 25.81 21.22 -9.56
N GLN A 1004 25.47 20.01 -9.10
CA GLN A 1004 26.35 19.22 -8.22
C GLN A 1004 27.50 18.58 -9.01
N ASP A 1005 27.16 17.95 -10.14
CA ASP A 1005 28.11 17.36 -11.08
C ASP A 1005 27.42 17.12 -12.44
N LEU A 1006 27.85 17.84 -13.47
CA LEU A 1006 27.23 17.76 -14.80
C LEU A 1006 27.53 16.43 -15.50
N ASP A 1007 28.71 15.83 -15.31
CA ASP A 1007 29.10 14.59 -15.97
C ASP A 1007 28.31 13.40 -15.41
N ASP A 1008 28.13 13.34 -14.09
CA ASP A 1008 27.27 12.33 -13.45
C ASP A 1008 25.79 12.53 -13.80
N TYR A 1009 25.34 13.77 -13.95
CA TYR A 1009 23.98 14.08 -14.41
C TYR A 1009 23.74 13.57 -15.84
N VAL A 1010 24.68 13.81 -16.75
CA VAL A 1010 24.63 13.32 -18.14
C VAL A 1010 24.69 11.79 -18.19
N ASP A 1011 25.63 11.15 -17.47
CA ASP A 1011 25.72 9.68 -17.42
C ASP A 1011 24.44 9.06 -16.84
N GLY A 1012 23.81 9.72 -15.87
CA GLY A 1012 22.53 9.28 -15.30
C GLY A 1012 21.38 9.32 -16.30
N ILE A 1013 21.26 10.38 -17.12
CA ILE A 1013 20.26 10.46 -18.20
C ILE A 1013 20.53 9.39 -19.26
N ASN A 1014 21.78 9.22 -19.68
CA ASN A 1014 22.14 8.21 -20.67
C ASN A 1014 21.86 6.79 -20.15
N ASN A 1015 22.14 6.51 -18.87
CA ASN A 1015 21.81 5.25 -18.23
C ASN A 1015 20.28 4.95 -18.23
N ILE A 1016 19.44 5.98 -18.03
CA ILE A 1016 17.98 5.89 -18.19
C ILE A 1016 17.63 5.52 -19.64
N VAL A 1017 18.16 6.27 -20.62
CA VAL A 1017 17.87 6.09 -22.05
C VAL A 1017 18.29 4.70 -22.55
N GLU A 1018 19.50 4.25 -22.23
CA GLU A 1018 20.02 2.94 -22.58
C GLU A 1018 19.18 1.82 -21.95
N THR A 1019 18.66 2.04 -20.73
CA THR A 1019 17.78 1.08 -20.09
C THR A 1019 16.41 1.04 -20.73
N HIS A 1020 15.83 2.19 -21.11
CA HIS A 1020 14.59 2.25 -21.89
C HIS A 1020 14.72 1.48 -23.20
N GLN A 1021 15.83 1.68 -23.92
CA GLN A 1021 16.12 0.96 -25.16
C GLN A 1021 16.16 -0.55 -24.92
N ARG A 1022 16.94 -1.00 -23.93
CA ARG A 1022 17.07 -2.43 -23.62
C ARG A 1022 15.75 -3.07 -23.22
N VAL A 1023 14.94 -2.41 -22.40
CA VAL A 1023 13.66 -2.94 -21.95
C VAL A 1023 12.65 -2.96 -23.11
N ALA A 1024 12.56 -1.88 -23.89
CA ALA A 1024 11.63 -1.81 -25.01
C ALA A 1024 11.98 -2.81 -26.13
N GLN A 1025 13.27 -3.07 -26.37
CA GLN A 1025 13.71 -4.08 -27.35
C GLN A 1025 13.16 -5.48 -27.03
N GLN A 1026 12.96 -5.82 -25.75
CA GLN A 1026 12.41 -7.12 -25.37
C GLN A 1026 10.99 -7.34 -25.92
N TYR A 1027 10.17 -6.29 -26.01
CA TYR A 1027 8.82 -6.36 -26.55
C TYR A 1027 8.82 -6.62 -28.06
N ILE A 1028 9.85 -6.13 -28.77
CA ILE A 1028 10.07 -6.42 -30.19
C ILE A 1028 10.53 -7.87 -30.35
N ASP A 1029 11.53 -8.28 -29.57
CA ASP A 1029 12.17 -9.59 -29.68
C ASP A 1029 11.23 -10.75 -29.34
N ASP A 1030 10.31 -10.56 -28.38
CA ASP A 1030 9.33 -11.57 -27.97
C ASP A 1030 7.98 -11.47 -28.70
N GLY A 1031 7.84 -10.49 -29.60
CA GLY A 1031 6.64 -10.22 -30.40
C GLY A 1031 5.45 -9.64 -29.62
N SER A 1032 5.61 -9.31 -28.34
CA SER A 1032 4.53 -8.71 -27.53
C SER A 1032 4.21 -7.27 -27.94
N ILE A 1033 5.08 -6.60 -28.69
CA ILE A 1033 4.81 -5.26 -29.25
C ILE A 1033 3.54 -5.20 -30.11
N GLU A 1034 3.13 -6.32 -30.69
CA GLU A 1034 1.89 -6.42 -31.47
C GLU A 1034 0.63 -6.40 -30.58
N ASP A 1035 0.76 -6.74 -29.30
CA ASP A 1035 -0.34 -6.68 -28.32
C ASP A 1035 -0.49 -5.28 -27.69
N ALA A 1036 0.45 -4.36 -27.96
CA ALA A 1036 0.43 -3.02 -27.41
C ALA A 1036 -0.62 -2.17 -28.14
N CYS A 1037 -1.43 -1.42 -27.39
CA CYS A 1037 -2.32 -0.42 -27.98
C CYS A 1037 -1.52 0.64 -28.77
N PRO A 1038 -2.11 1.33 -29.75
CA PRO A 1038 -1.37 2.20 -30.67
C PRO A 1038 -0.42 3.22 -30.00
N PRO A 1039 -0.80 3.94 -28.92
CA PRO A 1039 0.11 4.85 -28.23
C PRO A 1039 1.31 4.11 -27.60
N MET A 1040 1.08 2.96 -26.97
CA MET A 1040 2.14 2.14 -26.38
C MET A 1040 3.06 1.53 -27.43
N LYS A 1041 2.51 1.06 -28.56
CA LYS A 1041 3.30 0.54 -29.68
C LYS A 1041 4.26 1.60 -30.21
N ALA A 1042 3.76 2.81 -30.46
CA ALA A 1042 4.59 3.94 -30.88
C ALA A 1042 5.69 4.26 -29.85
N LEU A 1043 5.33 4.32 -28.56
CA LEU A 1043 6.27 4.62 -27.49
C LEU A 1043 7.37 3.57 -27.35
N LEU A 1044 7.03 2.28 -27.41
CA LEU A 1044 8.00 1.18 -27.34
C LEU A 1044 8.99 1.23 -28.51
N TYR A 1045 8.53 1.53 -29.72
CA TYR A 1045 9.44 1.76 -30.85
C TYR A 1045 10.33 2.98 -30.66
N ILE A 1046 9.79 4.10 -30.17
CA ILE A 1046 10.60 5.31 -29.86
C ILE A 1046 11.65 5.00 -28.78
N MET A 1047 11.31 4.21 -27.76
CA MET A 1047 12.25 3.81 -26.72
C MET A 1047 13.37 2.93 -27.28
N ALA A 1048 13.04 1.95 -28.14
CA ALA A 1048 13.99 0.97 -28.69
C ALA A 1048 14.86 1.53 -29.83
N ASN A 1049 14.25 2.28 -30.75
CA ASN A 1049 14.85 2.69 -32.03
C ASN A 1049 15.11 4.21 -32.11
N GLY A 1050 14.57 5.00 -31.17
CA GLY A 1050 14.63 6.47 -31.18
C GLY A 1050 13.46 7.13 -31.93
N GLU A 1051 12.78 6.40 -32.82
CA GLU A 1051 11.68 6.89 -33.64
C GLU A 1051 10.61 5.83 -33.91
N TYR A 1052 9.41 6.29 -34.27
CA TYR A 1052 8.32 5.49 -34.81
C TYR A 1052 7.78 6.20 -36.07
N GLU A 1053 7.84 5.54 -37.22
CA GLU A 1053 7.45 6.12 -38.52
C GLU A 1053 8.16 7.45 -38.85
N GLY A 1054 9.44 7.58 -38.46
CA GLY A 1054 10.23 8.81 -38.63
C GLY A 1054 9.88 9.95 -37.67
N LYS A 1055 9.08 9.67 -36.63
CA LYS A 1055 8.66 10.64 -35.59
C LYS A 1055 9.22 10.26 -34.24
N THR A 1056 9.46 11.27 -33.42
CA THR A 1056 9.93 11.19 -32.04
C THR A 1056 8.80 11.46 -31.06
N VAL A 1057 9.05 11.31 -29.75
CA VAL A 1057 8.06 11.63 -28.71
C VAL A 1057 7.61 13.10 -28.73
N GLN A 1058 8.41 14.00 -29.30
CA GLN A 1058 8.11 15.43 -29.36
C GLN A 1058 7.18 15.81 -30.51
N ASP A 1059 6.93 14.91 -31.46
CA ASP A 1059 6.07 15.20 -32.59
C ASP A 1059 4.60 15.28 -32.15
N PRO A 1060 3.84 16.32 -32.55
CA PRO A 1060 2.44 16.51 -32.13
C PRO A 1060 1.53 15.32 -32.42
N GLU A 1061 1.79 14.60 -33.51
CA GLU A 1061 1.02 13.40 -33.88
C GLU A 1061 1.22 12.25 -32.88
N ILE A 1062 2.42 12.10 -32.31
CA ILE A 1062 2.69 11.12 -31.25
C ILE A 1062 2.02 11.57 -29.95
N ARG A 1063 2.19 12.84 -29.56
CA ARG A 1063 1.55 13.40 -28.35
C ARG A 1063 0.02 13.25 -28.39
N GLN A 1064 -0.59 13.46 -29.55
CA GLN A 1064 -2.04 13.33 -29.75
C GLN A 1064 -2.56 11.91 -29.43
N LEU A 1065 -1.77 10.85 -29.63
CA LEU A 1065 -2.17 9.47 -29.31
C LEU A 1065 -2.46 9.27 -27.82
N PHE A 1066 -1.86 10.08 -26.95
CA PHE A 1066 -1.98 10.00 -25.49
C PHE A 1066 -3.12 10.88 -24.94
N THR A 1067 -3.91 11.52 -25.81
CA THR A 1067 -5.04 12.36 -25.39
C THR A 1067 -6.31 11.54 -25.21
N LYS A 1068 -7.11 11.93 -24.21
CA LYS A 1068 -8.41 11.31 -23.94
C LYS A 1068 -9.33 11.37 -25.15
N GLU A 1069 -9.37 12.52 -25.84
CA GLU A 1069 -10.23 12.76 -27.00
C GLU A 1069 -9.88 11.81 -28.15
N SER A 1070 -8.59 11.63 -28.43
CA SER A 1070 -8.10 10.72 -29.47
C SER A 1070 -8.46 9.27 -29.14
N MET A 1071 -8.21 8.83 -27.91
CA MET A 1071 -8.57 7.49 -27.46
C MET A 1071 -10.08 7.24 -27.53
N LEU A 1072 -10.92 8.15 -27.02
CA LEU A 1072 -12.38 8.00 -27.05
C LEU A 1072 -12.96 7.96 -28.47
N ALA A 1073 -12.27 8.56 -29.45
CA ALA A 1073 -12.67 8.53 -30.86
C ALA A 1073 -12.11 7.33 -31.64
N SER A 1074 -11.26 6.51 -31.02
CA SER A 1074 -10.53 5.43 -31.69
C SER A 1074 -11.30 4.11 -31.73
N ASN A 1075 -11.07 3.32 -32.79
CA ASN A 1075 -11.63 1.98 -32.91
C ASN A 1075 -11.03 1.00 -31.89
N TRP A 1076 -9.75 1.13 -31.57
CA TRP A 1076 -9.11 0.22 -30.62
C TRP A 1076 -9.68 0.34 -29.20
N TYR A 1077 -10.08 1.54 -28.77
CA TYR A 1077 -10.76 1.70 -27.48
C TYR A 1077 -12.18 1.10 -27.52
N GLN A 1078 -12.89 1.28 -28.64
CA GLN A 1078 -14.21 0.66 -28.84
C GLN A 1078 -14.14 -0.86 -28.79
N GLU A 1079 -13.14 -1.49 -29.44
CA GLU A 1079 -12.89 -2.94 -29.37
C GLU A 1079 -12.72 -3.43 -27.92
N ARG A 1080 -12.06 -2.64 -27.07
CA ARG A 1080 -11.89 -2.97 -25.64
C ARG A 1080 -13.20 -2.95 -24.88
N LEU A 1081 -14.12 -2.04 -25.20
CA LEU A 1081 -15.44 -1.99 -24.58
C LEU A 1081 -16.29 -3.18 -25.01
N GLU A 1082 -16.24 -3.53 -26.30
CA GLU A 1082 -16.91 -4.70 -26.86
C GLU A 1082 -16.38 -6.01 -26.28
N GLU A 1083 -15.06 -6.12 -26.10
CA GLU A 1083 -14.45 -7.27 -25.45
C GLU A 1083 -14.90 -7.40 -24.00
N LYS A 1084 -15.01 -6.28 -23.27
CA LYS A 1084 -15.53 -6.31 -21.90
C LYS A 1084 -16.97 -6.81 -21.86
N GLN A 1085 -17.82 -6.31 -22.75
CA GLN A 1085 -19.19 -6.78 -22.88
C GLN A 1085 -19.24 -8.29 -23.20
N ARG A 1086 -18.43 -8.76 -24.14
CA ARG A 1086 -18.34 -10.19 -24.50
C ARG A 1086 -17.96 -11.05 -23.28
N LYS A 1087 -16.95 -10.64 -22.53
CA LYS A 1087 -16.50 -11.32 -21.30
C LYS A 1087 -17.60 -11.36 -20.24
N ASP A 1088 -18.34 -10.28 -20.05
CA ASP A 1088 -19.47 -10.25 -19.09
C ASP A 1088 -20.60 -11.18 -19.52
N ILE A 1089 -20.96 -11.20 -20.80
CA ILE A 1089 -21.98 -12.12 -21.32
C ILE A 1089 -21.57 -13.57 -21.05
N MET A 1090 -20.32 -13.94 -21.33
CA MET A 1090 -19.80 -15.27 -21.07
C MET A 1090 -19.82 -15.62 -19.57
N LEU A 1091 -19.42 -14.69 -18.71
CA LEU A 1091 -19.43 -14.90 -17.26
C LEU A 1091 -20.85 -15.12 -16.73
N TRP A 1092 -21.79 -14.26 -17.11
CA TRP A 1092 -23.18 -14.37 -16.66
C TRP A 1092 -23.90 -15.60 -17.22
N GLN A 1093 -23.53 -16.07 -18.42
CA GLN A 1093 -23.98 -17.37 -18.92
C GLN A 1093 -23.42 -18.52 -18.06
N ARG A 1094 -22.12 -18.52 -17.74
CA ARG A 1094 -21.51 -19.54 -16.87
C ARG A 1094 -22.13 -19.59 -15.48
N HIS A 1095 -22.48 -18.43 -14.91
CA HIS A 1095 -23.23 -18.35 -13.66
C HIS A 1095 -24.58 -19.05 -13.77
N LEU A 1096 -25.33 -18.79 -14.85
CA LEU A 1096 -26.62 -19.43 -15.08
C LEU A 1096 -26.48 -20.96 -15.20
N ASP A 1097 -25.53 -21.41 -16.02
CA ASP A 1097 -25.27 -22.85 -16.24
C ASP A 1097 -24.93 -23.55 -14.91
N SER A 1098 -24.06 -22.94 -14.09
CA SER A 1098 -23.65 -23.50 -12.79
C SER A 1098 -24.81 -23.63 -11.80
N ILE A 1099 -25.72 -22.64 -11.76
CA ILE A 1099 -26.89 -22.68 -10.88
C ILE A 1099 -27.90 -23.72 -11.37
N GLU A 1100 -28.12 -23.81 -12.68
CA GLU A 1100 -29.03 -24.80 -13.28
C GLU A 1100 -28.52 -26.23 -13.01
N ASP A 1101 -27.23 -26.49 -13.22
CA ASP A 1101 -26.58 -27.78 -12.88
C ASP A 1101 -26.73 -28.12 -11.40
N TYR A 1102 -26.51 -27.15 -10.50
CA TYR A 1102 -26.69 -27.36 -9.06
C TYR A 1102 -28.15 -27.65 -8.71
N ALA A 1103 -29.10 -26.94 -9.33
CA ALA A 1103 -30.53 -27.15 -9.11
C ALA A 1103 -30.97 -28.55 -9.56
N GLU A 1104 -30.45 -29.06 -10.68
CA GLU A 1104 -30.72 -30.42 -11.16
C GLU A 1104 -30.14 -31.47 -10.20
N GLN A 1105 -28.89 -31.31 -9.77
CA GLN A 1105 -28.24 -32.22 -8.82
C GLN A 1105 -28.94 -32.27 -7.45
N THR A 1106 -29.58 -31.17 -7.05
CA THR A 1106 -30.24 -31.03 -5.74
C THR A 1106 -31.77 -31.18 -5.80
N HIS A 1107 -32.34 -31.41 -6.98
CA HIS A 1107 -33.79 -31.48 -7.19
C HIS A 1107 -34.51 -32.48 -6.26
N SER A 1108 -33.85 -33.59 -5.89
CA SER A 1108 -34.44 -34.61 -5.01
C SER A 1108 -34.44 -34.26 -3.52
N LEU A 1109 -33.85 -33.12 -3.12
CA LEU A 1109 -33.65 -32.75 -1.71
C LEU A 1109 -34.89 -32.11 -1.03
N ASN A 1110 -36.09 -32.17 -1.62
CA ASN A 1110 -37.40 -31.86 -0.99
C ASN A 1110 -37.42 -30.75 0.08
N GLY A 1111 -36.92 -29.55 -0.24
CA GLY A 1111 -37.00 -28.37 0.63
C GLY A 1111 -35.88 -28.22 1.68
N SER A 1112 -34.87 -29.10 1.69
CA SER A 1112 -33.66 -28.97 2.53
C SER A 1112 -32.47 -28.35 1.77
N ASN A 1113 -32.68 -27.69 0.63
CA ASN A 1113 -31.61 -27.03 -0.11
C ASN A 1113 -31.29 -25.69 0.58
N PRO A 1114 -30.05 -25.45 1.04
CA PRO A 1114 -29.68 -24.17 1.68
C PRO A 1114 -29.71 -22.99 0.71
N ILE A 1115 -29.63 -23.22 -0.61
CA ILE A 1115 -29.54 -22.18 -1.63
C ILE A 1115 -30.85 -22.04 -2.41
N ASN A 1116 -31.36 -20.81 -2.51
CA ASN A 1116 -32.53 -20.48 -3.32
C ASN A 1116 -32.15 -20.33 -4.80
N THR A 1117 -32.04 -21.46 -5.50
CA THR A 1117 -31.61 -21.49 -6.91
C THR A 1117 -32.56 -20.74 -7.85
N GLN A 1118 -33.86 -20.71 -7.57
CA GLN A 1118 -34.83 -19.99 -8.40
C GLN A 1118 -34.59 -18.48 -8.40
N GLU A 1119 -34.29 -17.91 -7.23
CA GLU A 1119 -33.95 -16.49 -7.09
C GLU A 1119 -32.64 -16.16 -7.81
N LEU A 1120 -31.60 -17.00 -7.64
CA LEU A 1120 -30.32 -16.81 -8.31
C LEU A 1120 -30.44 -16.89 -9.83
N ILE A 1121 -31.22 -17.83 -10.37
CA ILE A 1121 -31.50 -17.93 -11.81
C ILE A 1121 -32.18 -16.65 -12.32
N SER A 1122 -33.14 -16.09 -11.57
CA SER A 1122 -33.79 -14.83 -11.95
C SER A 1122 -32.79 -13.69 -12.03
N ILE A 1123 -31.96 -13.52 -11.00
CA ILE A 1123 -30.92 -12.47 -10.94
C ILE A 1123 -29.93 -12.62 -12.09
N ALA A 1124 -29.47 -13.85 -12.36
CA ALA A 1124 -28.53 -14.12 -13.44
C ALA A 1124 -29.12 -13.80 -14.82
N LYS A 1125 -30.39 -14.15 -15.08
CA LYS A 1125 -31.08 -13.83 -16.33
C LYS A 1125 -31.27 -12.33 -16.53
N ASP A 1126 -31.67 -11.61 -15.48
CA ASP A 1126 -31.83 -10.16 -15.54
C ASP A 1126 -30.51 -9.46 -15.83
N LYS A 1127 -29.43 -9.85 -15.15
CA LYS A 1127 -28.11 -9.26 -15.37
C LYS A 1127 -27.53 -9.64 -16.73
N LEU A 1128 -27.73 -10.88 -17.20
CA LEU A 1128 -27.34 -11.31 -18.55
C LEU A 1128 -28.03 -10.47 -19.63
N ALA A 1129 -29.31 -10.13 -19.44
CA ALA A 1129 -30.03 -9.25 -20.35
C ALA A 1129 -29.47 -7.82 -20.35
N VAL A 1130 -29.10 -7.29 -19.17
CA VAL A 1130 -28.47 -5.96 -19.06
C VAL A 1130 -27.13 -5.93 -19.78
N VAL A 1131 -26.21 -6.87 -19.49
CA VAL A 1131 -24.87 -6.85 -20.10
C VAL A 1131 -24.90 -7.13 -21.60
N SER A 1132 -25.94 -7.84 -22.07
CA SER A 1132 -26.18 -8.10 -23.50
C SER A 1132 -26.80 -6.91 -24.26
N SER A 1133 -27.21 -5.85 -23.57
CA SER A 1133 -27.85 -4.68 -24.19
C SER A 1133 -26.85 -3.69 -24.79
N GLY A 1134 -27.27 -2.92 -25.80
CA GLY A 1134 -26.44 -1.84 -26.36
C GLY A 1134 -26.18 -0.69 -25.38
N ASP A 1135 -27.06 -0.48 -24.40
CA ASP A 1135 -26.88 0.54 -23.35
C ASP A 1135 -25.71 0.22 -22.42
N TYR A 1136 -25.35 -1.07 -22.28
CA TYR A 1136 -24.19 -1.47 -21.50
C TYR A 1136 -22.87 -0.94 -22.07
N LEU A 1137 -22.71 -0.91 -23.41
CA LEU A 1137 -21.54 -0.31 -24.04
C LEU A 1137 -21.43 1.19 -23.77
N ASN A 1138 -22.56 1.90 -23.72
CA ASN A 1138 -22.59 3.32 -23.35
C ASN A 1138 -22.14 3.53 -21.89
N PHE A 1139 -22.53 2.63 -20.98
CA PHE A 1139 -22.06 2.64 -19.60
C PHE A 1139 -20.55 2.37 -19.49
N LEU A 1140 -20.00 1.46 -20.30
CA LEU A 1140 -18.57 1.13 -20.30
C LEU A 1140 -17.69 2.28 -20.83
N ARG A 1141 -18.24 3.23 -21.57
CA ARG A 1141 -17.49 4.39 -22.06
C ARG A 1141 -16.98 5.25 -20.89
N GLY A 1142 -15.66 5.47 -20.84
CA GLY A 1142 -14.99 6.14 -19.72
C GLY A 1142 -14.45 5.19 -18.65
N THR A 1143 -14.58 3.87 -18.84
CA THR A 1143 -13.86 2.82 -18.09
C THR A 1143 -12.61 2.36 -18.86
N ILE A 1144 -11.84 1.41 -18.30
CA ILE A 1144 -10.70 0.80 -19.01
C ILE A 1144 -11.08 -0.30 -20.03
N GLY A 1145 -12.35 -0.70 -20.10
CA GLY A 1145 -12.81 -1.83 -20.90
C GLY A 1145 -12.12 -3.14 -20.52
N ALA A 1146 -11.82 -4.00 -21.48
CA ALA A 1146 -10.99 -5.18 -21.28
C ALA A 1146 -9.89 -5.25 -22.34
N ASP A 1147 -8.69 -5.66 -21.93
CA ASP A 1147 -7.63 -5.96 -22.88
C ASP A 1147 -7.97 -7.24 -23.68
N LEU A 1148 -7.59 -7.24 -24.96
CA LEU A 1148 -7.79 -8.36 -25.87
C LEU A 1148 -6.84 -9.53 -25.58
N LEU A 1149 -5.78 -9.29 -24.79
CA LEU A 1149 -4.68 -10.23 -24.54
C LEU A 1149 -4.01 -10.70 -25.83
N GLY A 1150 -3.99 -9.81 -26.83
CA GLY A 1150 -3.51 -10.02 -28.19
C GLY A 1150 -3.63 -8.73 -29.02
N PRO A 1151 -3.30 -8.79 -30.33
CA PRO A 1151 -3.32 -7.63 -31.20
C PRO A 1151 -4.72 -7.02 -31.38
N THR A 1152 -4.78 -5.70 -31.54
CA THR A 1152 -6.00 -4.98 -31.94
C THR A 1152 -6.42 -5.39 -33.35
N GLN A 1153 -7.72 -5.58 -33.59
CA GLN A 1153 -8.21 -6.05 -34.90
C GLN A 1153 -8.16 -4.96 -35.97
N SER A 1154 -8.11 -3.69 -35.55
CA SER A 1154 -8.12 -2.51 -36.42
C SER A 1154 -6.75 -1.89 -36.71
N SER A 1155 -5.64 -2.58 -36.38
CA SER A 1155 -4.27 -2.09 -36.64
C SER A 1155 -3.89 -2.07 -38.11
#